data_AF-A0A951CUD0-F1
#
_entry.id   AF-A0A951CUD0-F1
#
_cell.length_a   1.000
_cell.length_b   1.000
_cell.length_c   1.000
_cell.angle_alpha   90.00
_cell.angle_beta   90.00
_cell.angle_gamma   90.00
#
_symmetry.space_group_name_H-M   'P 1'
#
loop_
_entity.id
_entity.type
_entity.pdbx_description
1 polymer ?
#
loop_
_entity_poly.entity_id
_entity_poly.type
_entity_poly.pdbx_seq_one_letter_code
_entity_poly.pdbx_strand_id
1 'polypeptide(L)'
;MLKSSPSISLLLFAGGLAAARVFGQGAPALDLTDFSGVWEEVIHEDSYERSGGPPLGDYQGIPLNDAGRMKADSHDHSEWSLPEFQCRPHSAPYQWRALGSVRFWNEVDPIGRDLTAIHVEYLRSLDRVIYMDGRPHPPEWGPHSWSGFSTGKWEGNTLVVTTTHIKGSYLRRNGASFSDKATMLEYLDRHGDILTITMILTDPVWLEEPLIQTTNYRLNTHTALTYYPCTVSEENISKAIPHFLPGATEQLKDAAGWIPKQAARGGAASTYPEYRLTLRQGQGNTMQPARLPANAKLSASVLAAIPKPSNEEIHVMPVQGNVYMIIGAGGNIAASIGKDGILLVDSGKAEMATKALQTIFQLATSVTASPVPNKCLGLHCPDSPYRWTSPSLAAIIASPAAAKPVRYILNTSADPDHAGGNGKMAELSSDSKILGVTFPPVGVVPSATIIAHENVLSRMSAPGTQKDTTAFPSADWPTDSYRDASYKLSEFVNGEGIQLFHEPAAHTDGDTIVFFRYSDVIAAGDILRTDGYPVFDIQKGGSLNGVLDALNHILDIAVPEFRSQGGTLIIPGHGRLCDTGDVANYRNMVAILRDRIDALVKKGMTLEQVKAAKPTFDYDGLYGSTTGPWTTDMFVEAAYKSLSASVKR
;
A
#
# COMPACT_ATOMS: atom_id res chain seq x y z
N MET A 1 -37.82 -56.01 28.20
CA MET A 1 -37.40 -55.53 26.87
C MET A 1 -35.89 -55.32 26.90
N LEU A 2 -35.12 -56.35 26.56
CA LEU A 2 -33.66 -56.34 26.34
C LEU A 2 -33.22 -57.80 26.11
N LYS A 3 -32.38 -58.02 25.09
CA LYS A 3 -31.70 -59.26 24.57
C LYS A 3 -31.92 -59.30 23.04
N SER A 4 -30.95 -59.50 22.15
CA SER A 4 -29.66 -60.20 22.23
C SER A 4 -28.84 -60.01 20.92
N SER A 5 -27.50 -59.86 21.04
CA SER A 5 -26.38 -60.52 20.30
C SER A 5 -26.34 -60.62 18.74
N PRO A 6 -25.21 -61.02 18.08
CA PRO A 6 -23.77 -61.01 18.43
C PRO A 6 -22.80 -60.52 17.31
N SER A 7 -21.51 -60.42 17.65
CA SER A 7 -20.33 -60.23 16.79
C SER A 7 -20.04 -61.44 15.86
N ILE A 8 -19.50 -61.20 14.65
CA ILE A 8 -18.81 -62.21 13.83
C ILE A 8 -17.51 -61.63 13.21
N SER A 9 -16.47 -62.45 13.31
CA SER A 9 -15.07 -62.24 12.92
C SER A 9 -14.81 -62.19 11.41
N LEU A 10 -13.71 -61.50 11.12
CA LEU A 10 -12.97 -61.35 9.88
C LEU A 10 -12.47 -62.70 9.32
N LEU A 11 -12.67 -62.94 8.02
CA LEU A 11 -11.94 -63.96 7.24
C LEU A 11 -11.69 -63.44 5.82
N LEU A 12 -10.41 -63.40 5.46
CA LEU A 12 -9.89 -62.97 4.16
C LEU A 12 -10.38 -63.87 3.02
N PHE A 13 -10.75 -63.26 1.90
CA PHE A 13 -10.62 -63.87 0.58
C PHE A 13 -10.02 -62.86 -0.41
N ALA A 14 -8.81 -63.18 -0.87
CA ALA A 14 -8.19 -62.56 -2.02
C ALA A 14 -8.88 -63.08 -3.29
N GLY A 15 -9.40 -62.17 -4.12
CA GLY A 15 -9.99 -62.48 -5.41
C GLY A 15 -9.88 -61.26 -6.32
N GLY A 16 -8.82 -61.22 -7.11
CA GLY A 16 -8.67 -60.23 -8.17
C GLY A 16 -9.68 -60.50 -9.29
N LEU A 17 -10.44 -59.48 -9.67
CA LEU A 17 -11.11 -59.43 -10.97
C LEU A 17 -11.05 -58.00 -11.52
N ALA A 18 -10.74 -57.95 -12.81
CA ALA A 18 -10.26 -56.81 -13.55
C ALA A 18 -11.18 -55.58 -13.49
N ALA A 19 -10.60 -54.42 -13.18
CA ALA A 19 -11.20 -53.14 -13.48
C ALA A 19 -11.27 -52.98 -15.01
N ALA A 20 -12.48 -53.12 -15.56
CA ALA A 20 -12.76 -52.66 -16.90
C ALA A 20 -12.38 -51.17 -16.96
N ARG A 21 -11.37 -50.85 -17.78
CA ARG A 21 -11.10 -49.46 -18.18
C ARG A 21 -12.31 -49.00 -18.98
N VAL A 22 -13.25 -48.34 -18.29
CA VAL A 22 -14.15 -47.43 -18.95
C VAL A 22 -13.25 -46.39 -19.61
N PHE A 23 -13.16 -46.44 -20.94
CA PHE A 23 -12.63 -45.31 -21.71
C PHE A 23 -13.47 -44.12 -21.30
N GLY A 24 -12.90 -43.23 -20.49
CA GLY A 24 -13.51 -41.96 -20.18
C GLY A 24 -13.81 -41.27 -21.50
N GLN A 25 -15.09 -41.07 -21.80
CA GLN A 25 -15.48 -40.03 -22.74
C GLN A 25 -14.77 -38.77 -22.27
N GLY A 26 -13.96 -38.16 -23.14
CA GLY A 26 -13.29 -36.90 -22.81
C GLY A 26 -14.35 -35.96 -22.26
N ALA A 27 -14.08 -35.38 -21.09
CA ALA A 27 -14.93 -34.31 -20.59
C ALA A 27 -15.08 -33.29 -21.74
N PRO A 28 -16.30 -32.82 -22.05
CA PRO A 28 -16.46 -31.81 -23.08
C PRO A 28 -15.55 -30.65 -22.72
N ALA A 29 -14.74 -30.20 -23.68
CA ALA A 29 -14.01 -28.96 -23.53
C ALA A 29 -15.06 -27.89 -23.18
N LEU A 30 -14.89 -27.24 -22.03
CA LEU A 30 -15.68 -26.05 -21.74
C LEU A 30 -15.32 -25.06 -22.85
N ASP A 31 -16.31 -24.75 -23.70
CA ASP A 31 -16.18 -23.78 -24.79
C ASP A 31 -16.19 -22.38 -24.14
N LEU A 32 -15.07 -22.05 -23.49
CA LEU A 32 -14.88 -20.79 -22.79
C LEU A 32 -14.69 -19.68 -23.83
N THR A 33 -15.30 -18.53 -23.59
CA THR A 33 -15.17 -17.35 -24.45
C THR A 33 -13.70 -16.97 -24.60
N ASP A 34 -13.17 -17.00 -25.83
CA ASP A 34 -11.85 -16.42 -26.09
C ASP A 34 -11.97 -14.90 -26.24
N PHE A 35 -11.13 -14.12 -25.56
CA PHE A 35 -11.06 -12.67 -25.73
C PHE A 35 -9.87 -12.23 -26.58
N SER A 36 -8.99 -13.15 -27.01
CA SER A 36 -7.74 -12.83 -27.69
C SER A 36 -7.93 -11.95 -28.92
N GLY A 37 -7.07 -10.95 -29.05
CA GLY A 37 -7.10 -10.00 -30.17
C GLY A 37 -7.03 -8.55 -29.73
N VAL A 38 -7.04 -7.65 -30.71
CA VAL A 38 -7.09 -6.20 -30.47
C VAL A 38 -8.53 -5.73 -30.58
N TRP A 39 -8.94 -4.92 -29.61
CA TRP A 39 -10.29 -4.40 -29.47
C TRP A 39 -10.24 -2.88 -29.49
N GLU A 40 -10.92 -2.27 -30.46
CA GLU A 40 -11.03 -0.83 -30.63
C GLU A 40 -12.20 -0.28 -29.84
N GLU A 41 -12.01 0.88 -29.25
CA GLU A 41 -13.02 1.55 -28.46
C GLU A 41 -14.23 1.98 -29.31
N VAL A 42 -15.44 1.72 -28.80
CA VAL A 42 -16.67 2.21 -29.42
C VAL A 42 -17.13 3.44 -28.66
N ILE A 43 -16.75 4.62 -29.16
CA ILE A 43 -17.06 5.90 -28.53
C ILE A 43 -18.32 6.51 -29.17
N HIS A 44 -19.48 6.28 -28.57
CA HIS A 44 -20.76 6.83 -29.05
C HIS A 44 -21.31 7.86 -28.05
N GLU A 45 -21.81 7.39 -26.91
CA GLU A 45 -22.52 8.23 -25.92
C GLU A 45 -21.58 8.84 -24.87
N ASP A 46 -20.40 8.26 -24.70
CA ASP A 46 -19.43 8.60 -23.65
C ASP A 46 -18.23 9.42 -24.18
N SER A 47 -18.29 9.89 -25.44
CA SER A 47 -17.21 10.68 -26.07
C SER A 47 -16.78 11.88 -25.21
N TYR A 48 -17.75 12.55 -24.62
CA TYR A 48 -17.54 13.68 -23.74
C TYR A 48 -16.84 13.29 -22.43
N GLU A 49 -17.15 12.11 -21.88
CA GLU A 49 -16.55 11.62 -20.64
C GLU A 49 -15.16 11.01 -20.83
N ARG A 50 -14.88 10.43 -22.01
CA ARG A 50 -13.62 9.75 -22.33
C ARG A 50 -12.55 10.68 -22.92
N SER A 51 -12.94 11.78 -23.56
CA SER A 51 -12.02 12.69 -24.25
C SER A 51 -11.44 13.77 -23.32
N GLY A 52 -11.67 15.05 -23.61
CA GLY A 52 -11.21 16.16 -22.75
C GLY A 52 -11.81 16.14 -21.34
N GLY A 53 -12.87 15.34 -21.14
CA GLY A 53 -13.61 15.25 -19.89
C GLY A 53 -14.69 16.34 -19.77
N PRO A 54 -15.70 16.13 -18.92
CA PRO A 54 -16.67 17.16 -18.58
C PRO A 54 -16.00 18.34 -17.87
N PRO A 55 -16.61 19.54 -17.81
CA PRO A 55 -16.11 20.64 -16.99
C PRO A 55 -16.08 20.24 -15.51
N LEU A 56 -15.34 21.02 -14.71
CA LEU A 56 -15.42 20.94 -13.25
C LEU A 56 -16.87 21.05 -12.79
N GLY A 57 -17.23 20.38 -11.70
CA GLY A 57 -18.59 20.41 -11.18
C GLY A 57 -19.64 19.60 -11.96
N ASP A 58 -19.26 18.96 -13.08
CA ASP A 58 -20.10 17.97 -13.80
C ASP A 58 -19.70 16.52 -13.46
N TYR A 59 -20.34 16.02 -12.42
CA TYR A 59 -20.22 14.67 -11.89
C TYR A 59 -21.49 13.84 -12.14
N GLN A 60 -22.26 14.16 -13.19
CA GLN A 60 -23.47 13.41 -13.54
C GLN A 60 -23.20 11.91 -13.63
N GLY A 61 -24.09 11.11 -13.05
CA GLY A 61 -23.99 9.65 -13.09
C GLY A 61 -22.93 9.05 -12.16
N ILE A 62 -22.22 9.87 -11.37
CA ILE A 62 -21.29 9.37 -10.35
C ILE A 62 -21.95 9.48 -8.97
N PRO A 63 -22.06 8.38 -8.21
CA PRO A 63 -22.63 8.38 -6.86
C PRO A 63 -21.64 8.93 -5.82
N LEU A 64 -21.17 10.16 -6.00
CA LEU A 64 -20.28 10.82 -5.05
C LEU A 64 -21.00 11.08 -3.72
N ASN A 65 -20.32 10.85 -2.60
CA ASN A 65 -20.74 11.37 -1.30
C ASN A 65 -20.25 12.83 -1.11
N ASP A 66 -20.48 13.43 0.05
CA ASP A 66 -20.05 14.82 0.31
C ASP A 66 -18.54 15.03 0.28
N ALA A 67 -17.77 14.06 0.79
CA ALA A 67 -16.31 14.11 0.76
C ALA A 67 -15.77 13.94 -0.67
N GLY A 68 -16.36 13.02 -1.45
CA GLY A 68 -16.04 12.81 -2.86
C GLY A 68 -16.36 14.04 -3.72
N ARG A 69 -17.50 14.70 -3.47
CA ARG A 69 -17.81 15.99 -4.09
C ARG A 69 -16.78 17.06 -3.72
N MET A 70 -16.38 17.12 -2.44
CA MET A 70 -15.37 18.09 -2.00
C MET A 70 -14.01 17.84 -2.65
N LYS A 71 -13.60 16.58 -2.75
CA LYS A 71 -12.37 16.16 -3.44
C LYS A 71 -12.39 16.56 -4.91
N ALA A 72 -13.53 16.37 -5.57
CA ALA A 72 -13.70 16.74 -6.97
C ALA A 72 -13.68 18.27 -7.16
N ASP A 73 -14.32 19.00 -6.25
CA ASP A 73 -14.36 20.46 -6.28
C ASP A 73 -13.03 21.12 -5.99
N SER A 74 -12.18 20.48 -5.19
CA SER A 74 -10.87 21.02 -4.87
C SER A 74 -9.82 20.76 -5.96
N HIS A 75 -10.20 20.06 -7.04
CA HIS A 75 -9.36 19.80 -8.20
C HIS A 75 -9.13 21.05 -9.05
N ASP A 76 -7.93 21.15 -9.60
CA ASP A 76 -7.53 22.15 -10.58
C ASP A 76 -6.95 21.42 -11.79
N HIS A 77 -7.38 21.80 -13.00
CA HIS A 77 -6.91 21.16 -14.23
C HIS A 77 -5.40 21.31 -14.46
N SER A 78 -4.74 22.29 -13.85
CA SER A 78 -3.28 22.42 -13.88
C SER A 78 -2.56 21.29 -13.12
N GLU A 79 -3.26 20.45 -12.35
CA GLU A 79 -2.70 19.22 -11.79
C GLU A 79 -2.10 18.34 -12.91
N TRP A 80 -2.75 18.26 -14.08
CA TRP A 80 -2.26 17.47 -15.22
C TRP A 80 -0.96 17.98 -15.82
N SER A 81 -0.60 19.23 -15.55
CA SER A 81 0.66 19.84 -15.99
C SER A 81 1.83 19.50 -15.09
N LEU A 82 1.58 18.94 -13.89
CA LEU A 82 2.64 18.55 -12.98
C LEU A 82 3.44 17.37 -13.57
N PRO A 83 4.78 17.44 -13.60
CA PRO A 83 5.64 16.41 -14.18
C PRO A 83 5.32 14.98 -13.70
N GLU A 84 5.02 14.84 -12.41
CA GLU A 84 4.64 13.58 -11.75
C GLU A 84 3.30 12.98 -12.20
N PHE A 85 2.41 13.77 -12.82
CA PHE A 85 1.09 13.30 -13.27
C PHE A 85 0.95 13.16 -14.79
N GLN A 86 1.80 13.82 -15.59
CA GLN A 86 1.72 13.78 -17.06
C GLN A 86 1.83 12.36 -17.63
N CYS A 87 2.75 11.56 -17.08
CA CYS A 87 2.98 10.19 -17.52
C CYS A 87 2.55 9.13 -16.52
N ARG A 88 1.85 9.50 -15.44
CA ARG A 88 1.31 8.52 -14.49
C ARG A 88 0.39 7.52 -15.20
N PRO A 89 0.52 6.20 -14.97
CA PRO A 89 -0.38 5.20 -15.53
C PRO A 89 -1.84 5.45 -15.16
N HIS A 90 -2.76 5.09 -16.07
CA HIS A 90 -4.18 5.07 -15.77
C HIS A 90 -4.49 3.91 -14.82
N SER A 91 -5.24 4.20 -13.77
CA SER A 91 -5.66 3.19 -12.80
C SER A 91 -6.80 2.32 -13.32
N ALA A 92 -6.96 1.11 -12.79
CA ALA A 92 -7.88 0.10 -13.33
C ALA A 92 -9.30 0.59 -13.68
N PRO A 93 -10.00 1.36 -12.82
CA PRO A 93 -11.34 1.86 -13.15
C PRO A 93 -11.37 2.83 -14.34
N TYR A 94 -10.27 3.54 -14.58
CA TYR A 94 -10.13 4.48 -15.69
C TYR A 94 -9.51 3.85 -16.94
N GLN A 95 -8.81 2.71 -16.83
CA GLN A 95 -8.12 2.06 -17.96
C GLN A 95 -9.09 1.73 -19.11
N TRP A 96 -10.30 1.24 -18.81
CA TRP A 96 -11.32 0.99 -19.83
C TRP A 96 -11.82 2.24 -20.54
N ARG A 97 -11.68 3.39 -19.90
CA ARG A 97 -12.19 4.67 -20.42
C ARG A 97 -11.12 5.54 -21.01
N ALA A 98 -9.85 5.24 -20.72
CA ALA A 98 -8.72 5.81 -21.40
C ALA A 98 -8.93 5.65 -22.92
N LEU A 99 -8.55 6.68 -23.67
CA LEU A 99 -8.65 6.65 -25.12
C LEU A 99 -7.62 5.66 -25.68
N GLY A 100 -8.10 4.75 -26.52
CA GLY A 100 -7.28 3.80 -27.26
C GLY A 100 -7.78 2.36 -27.18
N SER A 101 -7.22 1.56 -28.09
CA SER A 101 -7.50 0.14 -28.20
C SER A 101 -6.86 -0.65 -27.05
N VAL A 102 -7.37 -1.85 -26.80
CA VAL A 102 -6.81 -2.80 -25.84
C VAL A 102 -6.48 -4.11 -26.54
N ARG A 103 -5.44 -4.80 -26.09
CA ARG A 103 -5.11 -6.14 -26.59
C ARG A 103 -5.24 -7.17 -25.49
N PHE A 104 -5.96 -8.24 -25.78
CA PHE A 104 -6.03 -9.43 -24.93
C PHE A 104 -5.20 -10.55 -25.54
N TRP A 105 -4.59 -11.34 -24.66
CA TRP A 105 -4.08 -12.66 -24.99
C TRP A 105 -4.23 -13.58 -23.77
N ASN A 106 -3.95 -14.88 -23.97
CA ASN A 106 -4.00 -15.89 -22.92
C ASN A 106 -2.59 -16.39 -22.54
N GLU A 107 -2.32 -16.51 -21.24
CA GLU A 107 -1.20 -17.27 -20.68
C GLU A 107 -1.71 -18.65 -20.27
N VAL A 108 -1.04 -19.68 -20.76
CA VAL A 108 -1.46 -21.08 -20.59
C VAL A 108 -0.30 -21.88 -20.04
N ASP A 109 -0.56 -22.71 -19.03
CA ASP A 109 0.42 -23.66 -18.50
C ASP A 109 0.96 -24.54 -19.64
N PRO A 110 2.28 -24.55 -19.92
CA PRO A 110 2.85 -25.35 -20.99
C PRO A 110 2.63 -26.86 -20.82
N ILE A 111 2.39 -27.34 -19.59
CA ILE A 111 2.21 -28.77 -19.29
C ILE A 111 0.72 -29.14 -19.25
N GLY A 112 -0.03 -28.58 -18.30
CA GLY A 112 -1.44 -28.87 -18.07
C GLY A 112 -2.37 -28.31 -19.13
N ARG A 113 -1.93 -27.29 -19.88
CA ARG A 113 -2.74 -26.53 -20.85
C ARG A 113 -3.91 -25.77 -20.24
N ASP A 114 -3.85 -25.56 -18.92
CA ASP A 114 -4.82 -24.73 -18.20
C ASP A 114 -4.51 -23.25 -18.43
N LEU A 115 -5.56 -22.44 -18.60
CA LEU A 115 -5.46 -20.97 -18.64
C LEU A 115 -5.04 -20.46 -17.26
N THR A 116 -3.85 -19.88 -17.14
CA THR A 116 -3.31 -19.37 -15.87
C THR A 116 -3.55 -17.87 -15.70
N ALA A 117 -3.54 -17.12 -16.80
CA ALA A 117 -3.86 -15.69 -16.79
C ALA A 117 -4.36 -15.19 -18.14
N ILE A 118 -5.12 -14.10 -18.12
CA ILE A 118 -5.46 -13.29 -19.29
C ILE A 118 -4.79 -11.94 -19.08
N HIS A 119 -4.02 -11.45 -20.05
CA HIS A 119 -3.43 -10.12 -19.89
C HIS A 119 -4.10 -9.14 -20.84
N VAL A 120 -4.27 -7.92 -20.33
CA VAL A 120 -4.89 -6.79 -21.00
C VAL A 120 -3.84 -5.70 -21.13
N GLU A 121 -3.36 -5.50 -22.34
CA GLU A 121 -2.43 -4.43 -22.67
C GLU A 121 -3.23 -3.20 -23.12
N TYR A 122 -2.83 -2.02 -22.63
CA TYR A 122 -3.50 -0.76 -22.91
C TYR A 122 -2.56 0.17 -23.67
N LEU A 123 -3.09 0.92 -24.63
CA LEU A 123 -2.29 1.88 -25.41
C LEU A 123 -1.52 2.88 -24.51
N ARG A 124 -2.15 3.41 -23.46
CA ARG A 124 -1.63 4.52 -22.64
C ARG A 124 -1.46 4.17 -21.17
N SER A 125 -1.40 2.88 -20.82
CA SER A 125 -1.27 2.47 -19.41
C SER A 125 -0.42 1.20 -19.25
N LEU A 126 -0.31 0.73 -18.01
CA LEU A 126 0.29 -0.54 -17.65
C LEU A 126 -0.54 -1.73 -18.11
N ASP A 127 0.15 -2.82 -18.43
CA ASP A 127 -0.47 -4.11 -18.69
C ASP A 127 -1.11 -4.64 -17.41
N ARG A 128 -2.34 -5.13 -17.53
CA ARG A 128 -3.08 -5.71 -16.41
C ARG A 128 -3.19 -7.22 -16.58
N VAL A 129 -2.70 -7.94 -15.58
CA VAL A 129 -2.81 -9.40 -15.49
C VAL A 129 -4.08 -9.77 -14.73
N ILE A 130 -4.93 -10.60 -15.33
CA ILE A 130 -6.10 -11.22 -14.69
C ILE A 130 -5.74 -12.69 -14.43
N TYR A 131 -5.48 -13.03 -13.18
CA TYR A 131 -5.11 -14.40 -12.80
C TYR A 131 -6.33 -15.31 -12.79
N MET A 132 -6.21 -16.46 -13.45
CA MET A 132 -7.31 -17.43 -13.65
C MET A 132 -7.13 -18.71 -12.82
N ASP A 133 -6.05 -18.80 -12.04
CA ASP A 133 -5.67 -19.98 -11.26
C ASP A 133 -6.28 -20.05 -9.85
N GLY A 134 -7.20 -19.14 -9.52
CA GLY A 134 -7.89 -19.10 -8.24
C GLY A 134 -7.01 -18.68 -7.05
N ARG A 135 -5.83 -18.09 -7.30
CA ARG A 135 -4.97 -17.57 -6.23
C ARG A 135 -5.70 -16.53 -5.36
N PRO A 136 -5.41 -16.47 -4.06
CA PRO A 136 -6.00 -15.46 -3.19
C PRO A 136 -5.50 -14.07 -3.57
N HIS A 137 -6.33 -13.06 -3.28
CA HIS A 137 -5.88 -11.68 -3.32
C HIS A 137 -4.82 -11.42 -2.24
N PRO A 138 -3.91 -10.44 -2.45
CA PRO A 138 -2.95 -10.04 -1.43
C PRO A 138 -3.65 -9.62 -0.12
N PRO A 139 -2.94 -9.68 1.03
CA PRO A 139 -3.44 -9.13 2.28
C PRO A 139 -3.42 -7.60 2.26
N GLU A 140 -4.16 -6.93 3.15
CA GLU A 140 -4.33 -5.45 3.17
C GLU A 140 -3.01 -4.65 3.20
N TRP A 141 -1.96 -5.20 3.82
CA TRP A 141 -0.63 -4.58 3.89
C TRP A 141 0.24 -4.82 2.64
N GLY A 142 -0.29 -5.55 1.65
CA GLY A 142 0.35 -5.80 0.38
C GLY A 142 0.51 -4.54 -0.48
N PRO A 143 1.41 -4.57 -1.47
CA PRO A 143 1.63 -3.44 -2.36
C PRO A 143 0.39 -3.16 -3.21
N HIS A 144 0.12 -1.88 -3.45
CA HIS A 144 -0.88 -1.47 -4.44
C HIS A 144 -0.20 -1.10 -5.76
N SER A 145 -0.91 -1.30 -6.87
CA SER A 145 -0.49 -0.84 -8.19
C SER A 145 -1.57 0.04 -8.83
N TRP A 146 -1.22 0.81 -9.86
CA TRP A 146 -2.23 1.56 -10.61
C TRP A 146 -3.30 0.63 -11.21
N SER A 147 -2.90 -0.53 -11.75
CA SER A 147 -3.82 -1.51 -12.35
C SER A 147 -4.48 -2.47 -11.34
N GLY A 148 -4.06 -2.44 -10.08
CA GLY A 148 -4.52 -3.36 -9.04
C GLY A 148 -4.05 -4.80 -9.21
N PHE A 149 -4.62 -5.67 -8.37
CA PHE A 149 -4.48 -7.12 -8.44
C PHE A 149 -5.82 -7.74 -8.85
N SER A 150 -5.87 -8.36 -10.02
CA SER A 150 -7.09 -8.91 -10.61
C SER A 150 -7.09 -10.44 -10.60
N THR A 151 -8.19 -11.05 -10.17
CA THR A 151 -8.49 -12.48 -10.37
C THR A 151 -9.76 -12.64 -11.19
N GLY A 152 -9.80 -13.63 -12.05
CA GLY A 152 -10.93 -13.92 -12.93
C GLY A 152 -11.54 -15.29 -12.65
N LYS A 153 -12.85 -15.38 -12.84
CA LYS A 153 -13.61 -16.63 -12.84
C LYS A 153 -14.66 -16.61 -13.93
N TRP A 154 -15.03 -17.79 -14.44
CA TRP A 154 -16.07 -17.92 -15.45
C TRP A 154 -17.44 -18.11 -14.81
N GLU A 155 -18.42 -17.33 -15.25
CA GLU A 155 -19.85 -17.53 -14.97
C GLU A 155 -20.58 -17.71 -16.31
N GLY A 156 -20.74 -18.97 -16.73
CA GLY A 156 -21.15 -19.28 -18.10
C GLY A 156 -20.12 -18.78 -19.11
N ASN A 157 -20.54 -17.92 -20.03
CA ASN A 157 -19.67 -17.31 -21.05
C ASN A 157 -19.11 -15.94 -20.64
N THR A 158 -19.46 -15.46 -19.46
CA THR A 158 -19.04 -14.17 -18.91
C THR A 158 -17.79 -14.36 -18.06
N LEU A 159 -16.76 -13.55 -18.30
CA LEU A 159 -15.60 -13.49 -17.41
C LEU A 159 -15.88 -12.46 -16.31
N VAL A 160 -15.92 -12.93 -15.07
CA VAL A 160 -16.10 -12.10 -13.88
C VAL A 160 -14.74 -11.84 -13.26
N VAL A 161 -14.34 -10.57 -13.21
CA VAL A 161 -13.04 -10.15 -12.69
C VAL A 161 -13.22 -9.37 -11.39
N THR A 162 -12.52 -9.77 -10.35
CA THR A 162 -12.42 -9.00 -9.09
C THR A 162 -11.04 -8.36 -9.02
N THR A 163 -11.00 -7.06 -8.77
CA THR A 163 -9.76 -6.28 -8.66
C THR A 163 -9.71 -5.54 -7.32
N THR A 164 -8.59 -5.68 -6.61
CA THR A 164 -8.29 -4.97 -5.34
C THR A 164 -6.86 -4.42 -5.36
N HIS A 165 -6.36 -3.85 -4.25
CA HIS A 165 -5.00 -3.29 -4.15
C HIS A 165 -4.68 -2.25 -5.23
N ILE A 166 -5.66 -1.39 -5.50
CA ILE A 166 -5.57 -0.34 -6.51
C ILE A 166 -5.05 0.94 -5.84
N LYS A 167 -4.15 1.67 -6.49
CA LYS A 167 -3.79 3.03 -6.05
C LYS A 167 -4.95 3.99 -6.28
N GLY A 168 -5.22 4.87 -5.31
CA GLY A 168 -6.23 5.91 -5.41
C GLY A 168 -5.93 6.88 -6.56
N SER A 169 -6.96 7.24 -7.31
CA SER A 169 -6.83 7.98 -8.57
C SER A 169 -8.16 8.62 -8.98
N TYR A 170 -8.30 8.98 -10.25
CA TYR A 170 -9.44 9.70 -10.81
C TYR A 170 -10.39 8.78 -11.59
N LEU A 171 -11.68 9.09 -11.51
CA LEU A 171 -12.76 8.52 -12.32
C LEU A 171 -12.97 9.32 -13.61
N ARG A 172 -12.81 10.66 -13.54
CA ARG A 172 -12.91 11.60 -14.66
C ARG A 172 -11.84 12.68 -14.50
N ARG A 173 -11.40 13.27 -15.62
CA ARG A 173 -10.37 14.33 -15.65
C ARG A 173 -10.85 15.71 -15.16
N ASN A 174 -11.91 15.72 -14.36
CA ASN A 174 -12.53 16.92 -13.79
C ASN A 174 -12.59 16.88 -12.26
N GLY A 175 -11.77 16.04 -11.64
CA GLY A 175 -11.62 15.92 -10.19
C GLY A 175 -12.37 14.76 -9.55
N ALA A 176 -13.41 14.20 -10.19
CA ALA A 176 -14.10 13.03 -9.65
C ALA A 176 -13.11 11.88 -9.47
N SER A 177 -12.99 11.35 -8.25
CA SER A 177 -11.91 10.46 -7.82
C SER A 177 -12.41 9.26 -7.03
N PHE A 178 -11.53 8.27 -6.85
CA PHE A 178 -11.73 7.10 -5.99
C PHE A 178 -10.48 6.84 -5.14
N SER A 179 -10.66 6.33 -3.92
CA SER A 179 -9.57 6.09 -2.96
C SER A 179 -8.80 4.79 -3.22
N ASP A 180 -7.69 4.58 -2.52
CA ASP A 180 -6.96 3.30 -2.57
C ASP A 180 -7.65 2.18 -1.74
N LYS A 181 -8.81 2.47 -1.13
CA LYS A 181 -9.71 1.48 -0.52
C LYS A 181 -10.77 0.96 -1.50
N ALA A 182 -10.74 1.42 -2.75
CA ALA A 182 -11.70 0.99 -3.74
C ALA A 182 -11.49 -0.47 -4.17
N THR A 183 -12.60 -1.16 -4.43
CA THR A 183 -12.64 -2.50 -5.04
C THR A 183 -13.49 -2.46 -6.29
N MET A 184 -13.13 -3.28 -7.27
CA MET A 184 -13.77 -3.27 -8.58
C MET A 184 -14.17 -4.69 -8.98
N LEU A 185 -15.43 -4.84 -9.38
CA LEU A 185 -15.97 -6.07 -9.96
C LEU A 185 -16.32 -5.78 -11.42
N GLU A 186 -15.92 -6.66 -12.32
CA GLU A 186 -16.12 -6.47 -13.75
C GLU A 186 -16.78 -7.71 -14.36
N TYR A 187 -17.68 -7.50 -15.31
CA TYR A 187 -18.28 -8.53 -16.14
C TYR A 187 -17.89 -8.24 -17.59
N LEU A 188 -17.13 -9.16 -18.19
CA LEU A 188 -16.70 -9.08 -19.58
C LEU A 188 -17.55 -10.06 -20.39
N ASP A 189 -18.38 -9.49 -21.27
CA ASP A 189 -19.32 -10.20 -22.11
C ASP A 189 -18.97 -10.01 -23.58
N ARG A 190 -18.72 -11.11 -24.30
CA ARG A 190 -18.46 -11.07 -25.74
C ARG A 190 -19.72 -11.43 -26.53
N HIS A 191 -20.11 -10.54 -27.45
CA HIS A 191 -21.20 -10.71 -28.40
C HIS A 191 -20.66 -10.67 -29.83
N GLY A 192 -20.03 -11.76 -30.27
CA GLY A 192 -19.40 -11.84 -31.58
C GLY A 192 -18.19 -10.90 -31.70
N ASP A 193 -18.33 -9.80 -32.44
CA ASP A 193 -17.32 -8.78 -32.62
C ASP A 193 -17.45 -7.60 -31.63
N ILE A 194 -18.42 -7.63 -30.72
CA ILE A 194 -18.58 -6.64 -29.65
C ILE A 194 -18.14 -7.23 -28.31
N LEU A 195 -17.38 -6.46 -27.55
CA LEU A 195 -17.05 -6.73 -26.15
C LEU A 195 -17.69 -5.66 -25.29
N THR A 196 -18.53 -6.09 -24.35
CA THR A 196 -19.17 -5.25 -23.35
C THR A 196 -18.48 -5.48 -22.01
N ILE A 197 -18.03 -4.42 -21.37
CA ILE A 197 -17.36 -4.46 -20.07
C ILE A 197 -18.23 -3.69 -19.09
N THR A 198 -18.85 -4.39 -18.15
CA THR A 198 -19.60 -3.77 -17.06
C THR A 198 -18.74 -3.74 -15.82
N MET A 199 -18.34 -2.54 -15.41
CA MET A 199 -17.60 -2.26 -14.19
C MET A 199 -18.55 -1.87 -13.06
N ILE A 200 -18.33 -2.42 -11.88
CA ILE A 200 -18.95 -2.03 -10.61
C ILE A 200 -17.81 -1.65 -9.66
N LEU A 201 -17.64 -0.35 -9.44
CA LEU A 201 -16.62 0.18 -8.55
C LEU A 201 -17.25 0.55 -7.20
N THR A 202 -16.72 -0.01 -6.13
CA THR A 202 -17.08 0.36 -4.76
C THR A 202 -15.94 1.14 -4.14
N ASP A 203 -16.22 2.31 -3.57
CA ASP A 203 -15.24 3.07 -2.77
C ASP A 203 -15.93 3.61 -1.50
N PRO A 204 -15.53 3.13 -0.30
CA PRO A 204 -16.15 3.57 0.94
C PRO A 204 -15.78 5.02 1.33
N VAL A 205 -14.78 5.62 0.69
CA VAL A 205 -14.27 6.94 1.05
C VAL A 205 -15.02 8.05 0.31
N TRP A 206 -15.16 7.96 -1.02
CA TRP A 206 -15.70 9.04 -1.84
C TRP A 206 -17.01 8.72 -2.57
N LEU A 207 -17.48 7.48 -2.55
CA LEU A 207 -18.77 7.09 -3.12
C LEU A 207 -19.79 6.79 -2.01
N GLU A 208 -21.07 7.08 -2.28
CA GLU A 208 -22.19 6.68 -1.39
C GLU A 208 -22.82 5.35 -1.80
N GLU A 209 -22.74 5.00 -3.08
CA GLU A 209 -23.15 3.71 -3.65
C GLU A 209 -22.12 3.25 -4.70
N PRO A 210 -22.10 1.97 -5.10
CA PRO A 210 -21.21 1.52 -6.16
C PRO A 210 -21.47 2.27 -7.48
N LEU A 211 -20.40 2.72 -8.13
CA LEU A 211 -20.45 3.26 -9.49
C LEU A 211 -20.53 2.10 -10.48
N ILE A 212 -21.65 2.00 -11.20
CA ILE A 212 -21.83 1.02 -12.26
C ILE A 212 -21.66 1.72 -13.61
N GLN A 213 -20.79 1.18 -14.45
CA GLN A 213 -20.52 1.75 -15.77
C GLN A 213 -20.24 0.66 -16.80
N THR A 214 -20.79 0.82 -18.00
CA THR A 214 -20.54 -0.08 -19.12
C THR A 214 -19.67 0.61 -20.17
N THR A 215 -18.68 -0.11 -20.70
CA THR A 215 -17.84 0.34 -21.81
C THR A 215 -17.85 -0.70 -22.92
N ASN A 216 -17.91 -0.26 -24.18
CA ASN A 216 -17.97 -1.15 -25.33
C ASN A 216 -16.71 -1.04 -26.19
N TYR A 217 -16.31 -2.19 -26.73
CA TYR A 217 -15.25 -2.33 -27.71
C TYR A 217 -15.70 -3.18 -28.90
N ARG A 218 -15.04 -3.00 -30.04
CA ARG A 218 -15.23 -3.80 -31.25
C ARG A 218 -13.93 -4.51 -31.62
N LEU A 219 -14.00 -5.79 -31.94
CA LEU A 219 -12.84 -6.56 -32.38
C LEU A 219 -12.29 -5.97 -33.69
N ASN A 220 -11.01 -5.63 -33.71
CA ASN A 220 -10.31 -5.28 -34.94
C ASN A 220 -9.19 -6.29 -35.22
N THR A 221 -9.36 -7.06 -36.29
CA THR A 221 -8.41 -8.08 -36.74
C THR A 221 -7.31 -7.55 -37.67
N HIS A 222 -7.33 -6.26 -38.00
CA HIS A 222 -6.44 -5.61 -38.96
C HIS A 222 -5.56 -4.53 -38.32
N THR A 223 -5.46 -4.52 -36.98
CA THR A 223 -4.67 -3.53 -36.24
C THR A 223 -3.74 -4.20 -35.24
N ALA A 224 -2.71 -3.45 -34.83
CA ALA A 224 -1.80 -3.83 -33.76
C ALA A 224 -1.77 -2.70 -32.73
N LEU A 225 -1.77 -3.06 -31.46
CA LEU A 225 -1.59 -2.08 -30.40
C LEU A 225 -0.16 -1.54 -30.49
N THR A 226 -0.03 -0.22 -30.64
CA THR A 226 1.26 0.45 -30.82
C THR A 226 1.81 0.94 -29.48
N TYR A 227 3.12 1.14 -29.42
CA TYR A 227 3.75 1.74 -28.24
C TYR A 227 3.39 3.22 -28.14
N TYR A 228 2.94 3.66 -26.95
CA TYR A 228 2.72 5.07 -26.65
C TYR A 228 3.89 5.67 -25.83
N PRO A 229 4.81 6.40 -26.47
CA PRO A 229 5.88 7.11 -25.77
C PRO A 229 5.29 8.32 -25.04
N CYS A 230 5.07 8.19 -23.73
CA CYS A 230 4.81 9.35 -22.89
C CYS A 230 6.14 9.98 -22.49
N THR A 231 6.30 11.27 -22.74
CA THR A 231 7.44 12.08 -22.31
C THR A 231 6.96 13.14 -21.35
N VAL A 232 7.62 13.26 -20.20
CA VAL A 232 7.37 14.33 -19.24
C VAL A 232 8.03 15.61 -19.75
N SER A 233 7.32 16.73 -19.65
CA SER A 233 7.82 18.06 -19.99
C SER A 233 7.42 19.10 -18.95
N GLU A 234 8.31 20.03 -18.65
CA GLU A 234 7.99 21.15 -17.75
C GLU A 234 7.09 22.17 -18.48
N GLU A 235 5.78 22.10 -18.23
CA GLU A 235 4.82 23.01 -18.85
C GLU A 235 4.76 24.39 -18.17
N ASN A 236 5.37 24.54 -16.98
CA ASN A 236 5.41 25.79 -16.20
C ASN A 236 4.04 26.45 -15.92
N ILE A 237 2.96 25.66 -15.91
CA ILE A 237 1.59 26.17 -15.67
C ILE A 237 1.38 26.49 -14.18
N SER A 238 1.96 25.71 -13.28
CA SER A 238 1.95 25.98 -11.83
C SER A 238 3.33 25.79 -11.21
N LYS A 239 3.64 26.59 -10.18
CA LYS A 239 4.85 26.46 -9.35
C LYS A 239 4.58 25.77 -8.00
N ALA A 240 3.34 25.37 -7.76
CA ALA A 240 2.89 24.69 -6.54
C ALA A 240 1.88 23.61 -6.90
N ILE A 241 1.60 22.69 -5.98
CA ILE A 241 0.56 21.68 -6.17
C ILE A 241 -0.81 22.41 -6.15
N PRO A 242 -1.52 22.46 -7.28
CA PRO A 242 -2.76 23.23 -7.38
C PRO A 242 -3.84 22.69 -6.44
N HIS A 243 -4.52 23.58 -5.72
CA HIS A 243 -5.60 23.21 -4.82
C HIS A 243 -6.46 24.42 -4.45
N PHE A 244 -7.68 24.15 -3.98
CA PHE A 244 -8.57 25.14 -3.38
C PHE A 244 -8.89 24.78 -1.93
N LEU A 245 -9.23 25.80 -1.14
CA LEU A 245 -9.90 25.56 0.14
C LEU A 245 -11.26 24.89 -0.11
N PRO A 246 -11.69 23.95 0.74
CA PRO A 246 -13.03 23.37 0.68
C PRO A 246 -14.12 24.43 0.50
N GLY A 247 -14.89 24.33 -0.59
CA GLY A 247 -15.97 25.26 -0.92
C GLY A 247 -15.54 26.61 -1.52
N ALA A 248 -14.25 26.83 -1.81
CA ALA A 248 -13.72 28.10 -2.33
C ALA A 248 -13.36 28.07 -3.83
N THR A 249 -13.78 27.04 -4.56
CA THR A 249 -13.44 26.86 -5.99
C THR A 249 -14.29 27.78 -6.87
N GLU A 250 -13.69 28.89 -7.32
CA GLU A 250 -14.41 29.90 -8.11
C GLU A 250 -14.81 29.39 -9.49
N GLN A 251 -14.04 28.47 -10.08
CA GLN A 251 -14.30 27.89 -11.40
C GLN A 251 -15.63 27.16 -11.47
N LEU A 252 -16.20 26.73 -10.33
CA LEU A 252 -17.50 26.06 -10.26
C LEU A 252 -18.68 27.00 -10.51
N LYS A 253 -18.50 28.33 -10.45
CA LYS A 253 -19.62 29.29 -10.55
C LYS A 253 -20.32 29.23 -11.90
N ASP A 254 -19.55 29.04 -12.97
CA ASP A 254 -20.01 29.03 -14.37
C ASP A 254 -19.94 27.64 -15.03
N ALA A 255 -19.45 26.63 -14.30
CA ALA A 255 -19.25 25.31 -14.85
C ALA A 255 -20.57 24.55 -15.00
N ALA A 256 -20.70 23.82 -16.11
CA ALA A 256 -21.90 23.05 -16.47
C ALA A 256 -23.22 23.84 -16.42
N GLY A 257 -23.20 25.14 -16.74
CA GLY A 257 -24.38 26.02 -16.64
C GLY A 257 -25.58 25.62 -17.51
N TRP A 258 -25.40 24.67 -18.44
CA TRP A 258 -26.46 24.06 -19.25
C TRP A 258 -27.18 22.90 -18.56
N ILE A 259 -26.66 22.44 -17.42
CA ILE A 259 -27.20 21.33 -16.62
C ILE A 259 -27.82 21.89 -15.34
N PRO A 260 -29.00 21.39 -14.90
CA PRO A 260 -29.51 21.72 -13.57
C PRO A 260 -28.47 21.45 -12.48
N LYS A 261 -28.15 22.45 -11.66
CA LYS A 261 -27.02 22.38 -10.72
C LYS A 261 -27.08 21.16 -9.81
N GLN A 262 -28.24 20.76 -9.32
CA GLN A 262 -28.35 19.57 -8.47
C GLN A 262 -28.01 18.28 -9.22
N ALA A 263 -28.33 18.18 -10.51
CA ALA A 263 -28.02 17.02 -11.35
C ALA A 263 -26.53 16.97 -11.70
N ALA A 264 -25.91 18.12 -12.00
CA ALA A 264 -24.49 18.21 -12.32
C ALA A 264 -23.60 17.69 -11.19
N ARG A 265 -24.06 17.76 -9.93
CA ARG A 265 -23.21 17.53 -8.75
C ARG A 265 -23.06 16.06 -8.36
N GLY A 266 -23.64 15.14 -9.13
CA GLY A 266 -23.62 13.70 -8.84
C GLY A 266 -24.41 13.33 -7.58
N GLY A 267 -24.12 12.15 -7.05
CA GLY A 267 -24.84 11.49 -5.96
C GLY A 267 -25.70 10.32 -6.47
N ALA A 268 -25.84 9.28 -5.67
CA ALA A 268 -26.63 8.07 -5.93
C ALA A 268 -28.04 8.41 -6.39
N ALA A 269 -28.72 9.36 -5.76
CA ALA A 269 -30.06 9.74 -6.23
C ALA A 269 -30.06 10.16 -7.71
N SER A 270 -28.98 10.78 -8.20
CA SER A 270 -28.86 11.21 -9.60
C SER A 270 -28.54 10.08 -10.59
N THR A 271 -28.18 8.88 -10.11
CA THR A 271 -27.86 7.72 -10.96
C THR A 271 -29.09 6.93 -11.38
N TYR A 272 -30.26 7.21 -10.80
CA TYR A 272 -31.50 6.47 -11.06
C TYR A 272 -32.50 7.22 -11.96
N PRO A 273 -33.28 6.53 -12.82
CA PRO A 273 -34.23 7.16 -13.74
C PRO A 273 -35.30 8.04 -13.07
N GLU A 274 -35.74 7.69 -11.87
CA GLU A 274 -36.73 8.42 -11.07
C GLU A 274 -36.29 9.82 -10.67
N TYR A 275 -34.98 10.12 -10.68
CA TYR A 275 -34.46 11.45 -10.40
C TYR A 275 -35.02 12.52 -11.34
N ARG A 276 -35.42 12.12 -12.56
CA ARG A 276 -36.10 12.99 -13.52
C ARG A 276 -37.40 13.57 -12.97
N LEU A 277 -38.04 12.92 -12.00
CA LEU A 277 -39.25 13.42 -11.33
C LEU A 277 -38.90 14.59 -10.39
N THR A 278 -37.80 14.50 -9.64
CA THR A 278 -37.29 15.58 -8.78
C THR A 278 -36.98 16.83 -9.60
N LEU A 279 -36.35 16.67 -10.77
CA LEU A 279 -36.06 17.77 -11.69
C LEU A 279 -37.34 18.42 -12.24
N ARG A 280 -38.36 17.62 -12.57
CA ARG A 280 -39.66 18.12 -13.07
C ARG A 280 -40.47 18.89 -12.03
N GLN A 281 -40.31 18.59 -10.75
CA GLN A 281 -41.05 19.23 -9.65
C GLN A 281 -40.49 20.60 -9.24
N GLY A 282 -39.49 21.14 -9.94
CA GLY A 282 -38.96 22.48 -9.69
C GLY A 282 -38.13 22.61 -8.40
N GLN A 283 -37.90 21.51 -7.68
CA GLN A 283 -37.01 21.45 -6.51
C GLN A 283 -35.52 21.59 -6.89
N GLY A 284 -35.19 21.59 -8.19
CA GLY A 284 -33.83 21.69 -8.72
C GLY A 284 -33.18 23.08 -8.71
N ASN A 285 -33.86 24.15 -8.25
CA ASN A 285 -33.36 25.53 -8.30
C ASN A 285 -32.79 26.08 -6.97
N THR A 286 -32.87 25.35 -5.86
CA THR A 286 -32.26 25.76 -4.59
C THR A 286 -31.00 24.95 -4.30
N MET A 287 -29.84 25.49 -4.66
CA MET A 287 -28.55 24.99 -4.16
C MET A 287 -28.50 25.13 -2.64
N GLN A 288 -28.07 24.09 -1.94
CA GLN A 288 -27.13 24.31 -0.84
C GLN A 288 -25.73 24.06 -1.42
N PRO A 289 -24.74 24.93 -1.17
CA PRO A 289 -23.33 24.57 -1.33
C PRO A 289 -23.07 23.20 -0.68
N ALA A 290 -22.00 22.50 -1.04
CA ALA A 290 -21.53 21.38 -0.22
C ALA A 290 -21.37 21.91 1.21
N ARG A 291 -22.37 21.67 2.05
CA ARG A 291 -22.31 22.03 3.46
C ARG A 291 -21.49 20.93 4.10
N LEU A 292 -20.57 21.30 4.97
CA LEU A 292 -19.93 20.37 5.87
C LEU A 292 -21.05 19.54 6.52
N PRO A 293 -21.22 18.25 6.18
CA PRO A 293 -22.34 17.48 6.68
C PRO A 293 -22.18 17.41 8.20
N ALA A 294 -23.23 17.78 8.93
CA ALA A 294 -23.20 17.72 10.39
C ALA A 294 -23.10 16.27 10.90
N ASN A 295 -23.41 15.27 10.05
CA ASN A 295 -23.42 13.85 10.38
C ASN A 295 -23.30 12.95 9.11
N ALA A 296 -22.26 13.10 8.30
CA ALA A 296 -21.98 12.10 7.25
C ALA A 296 -21.59 10.79 7.92
N LYS A 297 -22.52 9.82 7.92
CA LYS A 297 -22.20 8.45 8.29
C LYS A 297 -21.55 7.78 7.07
N LEU A 298 -20.27 7.42 7.19
CA LEU A 298 -19.64 6.44 6.30
C LEU A 298 -20.56 5.22 6.22
N SER A 299 -20.90 4.76 5.01
CA SER A 299 -21.80 3.63 4.85
C SER A 299 -21.13 2.36 5.39
N ALA A 300 -21.65 1.85 6.51
CA ALA A 300 -21.08 0.68 7.19
C ALA A 300 -21.27 -0.63 6.40
N SER A 301 -22.07 -0.63 5.33
CA SER A 301 -22.58 -1.85 4.68
C SER A 301 -21.72 -2.43 3.57
N VAL A 302 -20.57 -1.83 3.23
CA VAL A 302 -19.60 -2.45 2.28
C VAL A 302 -18.22 -2.70 2.91
N LEU A 303 -18.02 -2.30 4.17
CA LEU A 303 -16.77 -2.53 4.92
C LEU A 303 -16.67 -3.96 5.51
N ALA A 304 -17.68 -4.80 5.34
CA ALA A 304 -17.73 -6.14 5.91
C ALA A 304 -17.00 -7.19 5.04
N ALA A 305 -15.71 -7.01 4.71
CA ALA A 305 -14.88 -8.10 4.16
C ALA A 305 -13.35 -7.88 4.11
N ILE A 306 -12.74 -7.00 4.92
CA ILE A 306 -11.30 -7.10 5.19
C ILE A 306 -11.08 -6.93 6.68
N PRO A 307 -10.79 -8.01 7.43
CA PRO A 307 -10.39 -7.89 8.82
C PRO A 307 -9.12 -7.04 8.88
N LYS A 308 -9.15 -5.93 9.62
CA LYS A 308 -7.90 -5.34 10.11
C LYS A 308 -7.16 -6.47 10.84
N PRO A 309 -5.83 -6.64 10.63
CA PRO A 309 -5.09 -7.63 11.39
C PRO A 309 -5.36 -7.37 12.87
N SER A 310 -5.72 -8.43 13.61
CA SER A 310 -5.82 -8.31 15.06
C SER A 310 -4.46 -7.83 15.56
N ASN A 311 -4.45 -6.94 16.56
CA ASN A 311 -3.24 -6.47 17.25
C ASN A 311 -2.45 -7.60 17.95
N GLU A 312 -2.78 -8.86 17.66
CA GLU A 312 -2.23 -10.04 18.30
C GLU A 312 -1.33 -10.84 17.36
N GLU A 313 -1.39 -10.68 16.03
CA GLU A 313 -0.61 -11.50 15.07
C GLU A 313 0.56 -10.75 14.44
N ILE A 314 1.65 -11.48 14.16
CA ILE A 314 2.82 -10.97 13.44
C ILE A 314 2.84 -11.61 12.06
N HIS A 315 2.87 -10.78 11.03
CA HIS A 315 2.96 -11.21 9.64
C HIS A 315 4.31 -10.84 9.04
N VAL A 316 4.70 -11.56 7.99
CA VAL A 316 5.94 -11.33 7.24
C VAL A 316 5.58 -11.14 5.79
N MET A 317 6.15 -10.11 5.16
CA MET A 317 6.04 -9.88 3.73
C MET A 317 7.44 -9.72 3.12
N PRO A 318 7.82 -10.55 2.14
CA PRO A 318 9.00 -10.30 1.32
C PRO A 318 8.87 -8.96 0.59
N VAL A 319 9.92 -8.14 0.61
CA VAL A 319 9.93 -6.83 -0.04
C VAL A 319 10.78 -6.89 -1.30
N GLN A 320 12.10 -6.94 -1.14
CA GLN A 320 13.03 -7.07 -2.26
C GLN A 320 14.35 -7.67 -1.78
N GLY A 321 14.95 -8.52 -2.59
CA GLY A 321 16.20 -9.20 -2.25
C GLY A 321 16.09 -9.96 -0.93
N ASN A 322 16.88 -9.56 0.05
CA ASN A 322 16.90 -10.17 1.37
C ASN A 322 16.22 -9.31 2.46
N VAL A 323 15.45 -8.31 2.04
CA VAL A 323 14.69 -7.39 2.90
C VAL A 323 13.23 -7.84 3.01
N TYR A 324 12.73 -7.84 4.24
CA TYR A 324 11.37 -8.24 4.61
C TYR A 324 10.71 -7.13 5.45
N MET A 325 9.39 -7.04 5.38
CA MET A 325 8.57 -6.20 6.25
C MET A 325 7.86 -7.09 7.25
N ILE A 326 8.00 -6.80 8.54
CA ILE A 326 7.31 -7.47 9.64
C ILE A 326 6.17 -6.56 10.10
N ILE A 327 4.96 -7.07 10.09
CA ILE A 327 3.71 -6.32 10.33
C ILE A 327 3.06 -6.82 11.62
N GLY A 328 2.43 -5.91 12.37
CA GLY A 328 1.64 -6.24 13.56
C GLY A 328 2.37 -6.05 14.89
N ALA A 329 3.60 -5.52 14.88
CA ALA A 329 4.38 -5.25 16.09
C ALA A 329 4.07 -3.88 16.74
N GLY A 330 3.04 -3.16 16.27
CA GLY A 330 2.86 -1.73 16.51
C GLY A 330 3.13 -0.98 15.21
N GLY A 331 4.37 -0.54 14.99
CA GLY A 331 4.88 -0.13 13.69
C GLY A 331 5.40 -1.30 12.85
N ASN A 332 5.67 -1.04 11.58
CA ASN A 332 6.36 -1.96 10.69
C ASN A 332 7.85 -2.04 11.07
N ILE A 333 8.41 -3.24 11.04
CA ILE A 333 9.85 -3.47 11.21
C ILE A 333 10.41 -3.92 9.85
N ALA A 334 11.45 -3.25 9.34
CA ALA A 334 12.18 -3.77 8.20
C ALA A 334 13.28 -4.73 8.67
N ALA A 335 13.45 -5.86 8.01
CA ALA A 335 14.44 -6.87 8.38
C ALA A 335 15.28 -7.28 7.18
N SER A 336 16.60 -7.10 7.25
CA SER A 336 17.57 -7.70 6.33
C SER A 336 18.10 -8.98 6.95
N ILE A 337 17.82 -10.11 6.31
CA ILE A 337 18.13 -11.44 6.85
C ILE A 337 19.03 -12.18 5.87
N GLY A 338 20.12 -12.77 6.37
CA GLY A 338 21.03 -13.52 5.52
C GLY A 338 22.21 -14.12 6.26
N LYS A 339 23.27 -14.41 5.49
CA LYS A 339 24.47 -15.11 5.96
C LYS A 339 25.25 -14.33 7.03
N ASP A 340 25.09 -13.03 7.14
CA ASP A 340 25.87 -12.21 8.09
C ASP A 340 25.14 -12.04 9.42
N GLY A 341 23.85 -12.38 9.49
CA GLY A 341 22.99 -12.16 10.65
C GLY A 341 21.69 -11.47 10.28
N ILE A 342 21.03 -10.92 11.28
CA ILE A 342 19.80 -10.15 11.13
C ILE A 342 20.10 -8.68 11.44
N LEU A 343 19.69 -7.79 10.55
CA LEU A 343 19.63 -6.35 10.79
C LEU A 343 18.16 -5.92 10.76
N LEU A 344 17.75 -5.22 11.80
CA LEU A 344 16.40 -4.68 11.94
C LEU A 344 16.42 -3.16 11.79
N VAL A 345 15.39 -2.60 11.17
CA VAL A 345 15.02 -1.20 11.28
C VAL A 345 13.75 -1.17 12.12
N ASP A 346 13.86 -0.52 13.27
CA ASP A 346 12.91 -0.55 14.38
C ASP A 346 12.74 -1.93 15.03
N SER A 347 12.02 -1.95 16.15
CA SER A 347 11.89 -3.08 17.06
C SER A 347 10.46 -3.35 17.52
N GLY A 348 9.50 -2.54 17.08
CA GLY A 348 8.12 -2.64 17.50
C GLY A 348 7.89 -2.18 18.94
N LYS A 349 6.67 -2.42 19.44
CA LYS A 349 6.30 -2.24 20.84
C LYS A 349 6.92 -3.31 21.72
N ALA A 350 7.24 -2.93 22.96
CA ALA A 350 7.76 -3.83 23.99
C ALA A 350 6.89 -5.09 24.17
N GLU A 351 5.57 -4.93 24.19
CA GLU A 351 4.60 -6.02 24.36
C GLU A 351 4.59 -7.04 23.20
N MET A 352 4.98 -6.61 21.99
CA MET A 352 5.04 -7.46 20.80
C MET A 352 6.44 -8.01 20.51
N ALA A 353 7.47 -7.49 21.17
CA ALA A 353 8.87 -7.78 20.87
C ALA A 353 9.20 -9.28 20.91
N THR A 354 8.66 -10.03 21.90
CA THR A 354 8.90 -11.48 22.00
C THR A 354 8.29 -12.22 20.80
N LYS A 355 7.07 -11.88 20.41
CA LYS A 355 6.39 -12.53 19.28
C LYS A 355 7.06 -12.18 17.95
N ALA A 356 7.40 -10.90 17.76
CA ALA A 356 8.12 -10.44 16.58
C ALA A 356 9.49 -11.12 16.43
N LEU A 357 10.29 -11.18 17.51
CA LEU A 357 11.58 -11.85 17.52
C LEU A 357 11.47 -13.35 17.18
N GLN A 358 10.47 -14.05 17.72
CA GLN A 358 10.20 -15.44 17.39
C GLN A 358 9.90 -15.63 15.89
N THR A 359 9.02 -14.80 15.32
CA THR A 359 8.70 -14.83 13.89
C THR A 359 9.93 -14.52 13.03
N ILE A 360 10.75 -13.54 13.42
CA ILE A 360 11.99 -13.18 12.74
C ILE A 360 13.00 -14.34 12.76
N PHE A 361 13.17 -15.05 13.89
CA PHE A 361 14.06 -16.21 13.94
C PHE A 361 13.52 -17.43 13.17
N GLN A 362 12.21 -17.64 13.15
CA GLN A 362 11.60 -18.66 12.29
C GLN A 362 11.85 -18.37 10.82
N LEU A 363 11.65 -17.12 10.39
CA LEU A 363 11.96 -16.65 9.05
C LEU A 363 13.45 -16.79 8.74
N ALA A 364 14.33 -16.35 9.65
CA ALA A 364 15.77 -16.48 9.46
C ALA A 364 16.21 -17.92 9.31
N THR A 365 15.63 -18.84 10.09
CA THR A 365 15.89 -20.27 9.95
C THR A 365 15.42 -20.78 8.58
N SER A 366 14.25 -20.35 8.09
CA SER A 366 13.73 -20.83 6.81
C SER A 366 14.50 -20.28 5.60
N VAL A 367 14.93 -19.02 5.62
CA VAL A 367 15.63 -18.38 4.48
C VAL A 367 17.13 -18.67 4.47
N THR A 368 17.74 -18.92 5.63
CA THR A 368 19.15 -19.35 5.73
C THR A 368 19.31 -20.87 5.74
N ALA A 369 18.20 -21.62 5.75
CA ALA A 369 18.19 -23.04 5.41
C ALA A 369 18.62 -23.23 3.95
N SER A 370 19.92 -23.29 3.69
CA SER A 370 20.41 -23.96 2.49
C SER A 370 20.58 -25.43 2.82
N PRO A 371 19.74 -26.34 2.32
CA PRO A 371 20.26 -27.64 1.95
C PRO A 371 21.10 -27.37 0.70
N VAL A 372 22.43 -27.31 0.80
CA VAL A 372 23.20 -27.78 -0.35
C VAL A 372 23.02 -29.29 -0.27
N PRO A 373 22.21 -29.93 -1.13
CA PRO A 373 22.10 -31.38 -1.08
C PRO A 373 23.49 -31.89 -1.41
N ASN A 374 24.13 -32.59 -0.47
CA ASN A 374 25.37 -33.27 -0.77
C ASN A 374 25.03 -34.37 -1.78
N LYS A 375 25.22 -34.09 -3.08
CA LYS A 375 24.84 -35.00 -4.17
C LYS A 375 25.72 -36.26 -4.21
N CYS A 376 26.77 -36.30 -3.40
CA CYS A 376 27.66 -37.44 -3.29
C CYS A 376 27.32 -38.27 -2.05
N LEU A 377 26.99 -39.55 -2.27
CA LEU A 377 26.77 -40.59 -1.26
C LEU A 377 27.84 -41.66 -1.44
N GLY A 378 28.69 -41.89 -0.42
CA GLY A 378 29.70 -42.95 -0.42
C GLY A 378 31.14 -42.49 -0.14
N LEU A 379 32.12 -43.35 -0.46
CA LEU A 379 33.56 -43.25 -0.09
C LEU A 379 34.40 -42.27 -0.91
N HIS A 380 33.79 -41.52 -1.83
CA HIS A 380 34.52 -40.66 -2.76
C HIS A 380 33.81 -39.33 -3.02
N CYS A 381 33.71 -38.50 -1.99
CA CYS A 381 33.08 -37.18 -2.10
C CYS A 381 34.11 -36.05 -2.02
N PRO A 382 34.51 -35.45 -3.16
CA PRO A 382 35.62 -34.49 -3.22
C PRO A 382 35.37 -33.21 -2.43
N ASP A 383 34.09 -32.82 -2.26
CA ASP A 383 33.68 -31.60 -1.56
C ASP A 383 33.41 -31.81 -0.05
N SER A 384 33.55 -33.04 0.46
CA SER A 384 33.48 -33.34 1.90
C SER A 384 34.87 -33.22 2.51
N PRO A 385 35.06 -32.51 3.65
CA PRO A 385 36.36 -32.42 4.32
C PRO A 385 36.94 -33.78 4.73
N TYR A 386 36.10 -34.82 4.76
CA TYR A 386 36.48 -36.20 5.12
C TYR A 386 36.48 -37.19 3.95
N ARG A 387 36.22 -36.72 2.72
CA ARG A 387 36.15 -37.53 1.48
C ARG A 387 35.14 -38.69 1.47
N TRP A 388 34.28 -38.80 2.49
CA TRP A 388 33.16 -39.75 2.60
C TRP A 388 31.92 -39.06 3.20
N THR A 389 30.71 -39.56 2.89
CA THR A 389 29.42 -39.10 3.44
C THR A 389 28.50 -40.30 3.74
N SER A 390 27.59 -40.18 4.72
CA SER A 390 26.55 -41.17 5.06
C SER A 390 25.15 -40.54 5.09
N PRO A 391 24.05 -41.32 5.06
CA PRO A 391 22.70 -40.78 5.21
C PRO A 391 22.49 -39.97 6.50
N SER A 392 23.09 -40.40 7.61
CA SER A 392 23.02 -39.69 8.89
C SER A 392 23.83 -38.39 8.90
N LEU A 393 25.00 -38.37 8.24
CA LEU A 393 25.82 -37.17 8.10
C LEU A 393 25.21 -36.20 7.08
N ALA A 394 24.56 -36.71 6.03
CA ALA A 394 23.80 -35.93 5.07
C ALA A 394 22.58 -35.27 5.72
N ALA A 395 21.90 -35.93 6.66
CA ALA A 395 20.83 -35.32 7.44
C ALA A 395 21.31 -34.16 8.33
N ILE A 396 22.53 -34.25 8.88
CA ILE A 396 23.16 -33.18 9.66
C ILE A 396 23.60 -32.01 8.75
N ILE A 397 24.17 -32.31 7.57
CA ILE A 397 24.59 -31.30 6.58
C ILE A 397 23.39 -30.64 5.87
N ALA A 398 22.28 -31.36 5.72
CA ALA A 398 21.04 -30.87 5.12
C ALA A 398 20.05 -30.27 6.15
N SER A 399 20.38 -30.30 7.44
CA SER A 399 19.60 -29.60 8.47
C SER A 399 19.80 -28.09 8.27
N PRO A 400 18.72 -27.28 8.31
CA PRO A 400 18.83 -25.83 8.32
C PRO A 400 19.88 -25.35 9.32
N ALA A 401 20.78 -24.47 8.91
CA ALA A 401 21.61 -23.77 9.85
C ALA A 401 20.71 -23.00 10.84
N ALA A 402 21.07 -23.00 12.12
CA ALA A 402 20.36 -22.19 13.10
C ALA A 402 20.37 -20.72 12.66
N ALA A 403 19.27 -20.00 12.89
CA ALA A 403 19.20 -18.57 12.63
C ALA A 403 20.37 -17.85 13.29
N LYS A 404 21.06 -17.03 12.51
CA LYS A 404 22.11 -16.17 13.05
C LYS A 404 21.48 -15.05 13.90
N PRO A 405 22.19 -14.57 14.92
CA PRO A 405 21.68 -13.55 15.83
C PRO A 405 21.35 -12.22 15.14
N VAL A 406 20.55 -11.40 15.84
CA VAL A 406 20.40 -9.97 15.54
C VAL A 406 21.73 -9.28 15.81
N ARG A 407 22.28 -8.62 14.79
CA ARG A 407 23.55 -7.87 14.88
C ARG A 407 23.32 -6.38 15.05
N TYR A 408 22.31 -5.85 14.37
CA TYR A 408 22.02 -4.44 14.33
C TYR A 408 20.53 -4.20 14.49
N ILE A 409 20.20 -3.16 15.26
CA ILE A 409 18.87 -2.56 15.31
C ILE A 409 19.08 -1.08 15.01
N LEU A 410 18.42 -0.58 13.97
CA LEU A 410 18.49 0.83 13.55
C LEU A 410 17.17 1.48 13.91
N ASN A 411 17.15 2.43 14.85
CA ASN A 411 15.89 3.10 15.20
C ASN A 411 15.66 4.31 14.32
N THR A 412 14.47 4.37 13.72
CA THR A 412 14.01 5.52 12.95
C THR A 412 13.59 6.67 13.85
N SER A 413 13.07 6.39 15.05
CA SER A 413 12.68 7.40 16.04
C SER A 413 12.76 6.85 17.48
N ALA A 414 12.48 7.71 18.46
CA ALA A 414 12.38 7.34 19.88
C ALA A 414 10.98 6.86 20.29
N ASP A 415 10.05 6.69 19.35
CA ASP A 415 8.68 6.38 19.69
C ASP A 415 8.53 4.92 20.17
N PRO A 416 7.66 4.63 21.17
CA PRO A 416 7.64 3.33 21.85
C PRO A 416 7.31 2.14 20.95
N ASP A 417 6.62 2.35 19.84
CA ASP A 417 6.29 1.35 18.83
C ASP A 417 7.38 1.16 17.76
N HIS A 418 8.46 1.93 17.83
CA HIS A 418 9.66 1.81 16.99
C HIS A 418 10.88 1.34 17.81
N ALA A 419 11.02 1.80 19.06
CA ALA A 419 12.18 1.52 19.90
C ALA A 419 11.88 0.69 21.16
N GLY A 420 10.60 0.42 21.47
CA GLY A 420 10.22 -0.25 22.72
C GLY A 420 10.62 -1.73 22.81
N GLY A 421 10.88 -2.39 21.67
CA GLY A 421 11.36 -3.77 21.63
C GLY A 421 12.87 -3.93 21.66
N ASN A 422 13.64 -2.83 21.68
CA ASN A 422 15.09 -2.81 21.48
C ASN A 422 15.83 -3.79 22.40
N GLY A 423 15.64 -3.68 23.70
CA GLY A 423 16.35 -4.49 24.69
C GLY A 423 16.05 -5.97 24.51
N LYS A 424 14.80 -6.32 24.19
CA LYS A 424 14.42 -7.72 23.95
C LYS A 424 15.00 -8.26 22.65
N MET A 425 15.00 -7.46 21.58
CA MET A 425 15.55 -7.82 20.26
C MET A 425 17.09 -7.88 20.27
N ALA A 426 17.74 -7.11 21.14
CA ALA A 426 19.19 -7.05 21.26
C ALA A 426 19.77 -8.20 22.09
N GLU A 427 18.95 -8.93 22.87
CA GLU A 427 19.34 -10.15 23.56
C GLU A 427 19.82 -11.21 22.55
N LEU A 428 21.11 -11.55 22.60
CA LEU A 428 21.60 -12.70 21.85
C LEU A 428 21.17 -14.02 22.51
N SER A 429 20.98 -15.07 21.69
CA SER A 429 20.66 -16.40 22.22
C SER A 429 21.74 -16.87 23.19
N SER A 430 21.34 -17.66 24.20
CA SER A 430 22.22 -18.20 25.26
C SER A 430 23.41 -19.02 24.75
N ASP A 431 23.40 -19.40 23.47
CA ASP A 431 24.48 -20.14 22.80
C ASP A 431 25.59 -19.20 22.26
N SER A 432 25.40 -17.88 22.38
CA SER A 432 26.41 -16.88 22.02
C SER A 432 27.54 -16.89 23.03
N LYS A 433 28.78 -17.04 22.54
CA LYS A 433 29.97 -17.14 23.41
C LYS A 433 30.05 -15.92 24.33
N ILE A 434 29.97 -16.14 25.64
CA ILE A 434 30.32 -15.13 26.65
C ILE A 434 31.79 -14.77 26.43
N LEU A 435 32.06 -13.51 26.10
CA LEU A 435 33.42 -12.98 26.12
C LEU A 435 33.79 -12.71 27.57
N GLY A 436 34.50 -13.65 28.18
CA GLY A 436 35.05 -13.48 29.52
C GLY A 436 36.15 -12.42 29.49
N VAL A 437 35.86 -11.21 29.96
CA VAL A 437 36.90 -10.23 30.23
C VAL A 437 37.52 -10.59 31.58
N THR A 438 38.81 -10.93 31.56
CA THR A 438 39.51 -11.31 32.78
C THR A 438 39.83 -10.02 33.56
N PHE A 439 39.19 -9.88 34.73
CA PHE A 439 39.38 -8.88 35.81
C PHE A 439 38.50 -7.61 35.76
N PRO A 440 37.60 -7.39 36.75
CA PRO A 440 36.87 -8.36 37.61
C PRO A 440 35.93 -9.25 36.76
N PRO A 441 35.30 -10.32 37.28
CA PRO A 441 34.51 -11.26 36.47
C PRO A 441 33.19 -10.61 36.05
N VAL A 442 33.23 -9.81 34.98
CA VAL A 442 32.04 -9.35 34.26
C VAL A 442 31.98 -10.18 33.00
N GLY A 443 31.01 -11.10 32.93
CA GLY A 443 30.64 -11.72 31.67
C GLY A 443 29.93 -10.67 30.82
N VAL A 444 30.54 -10.25 29.72
CA VAL A 444 29.84 -9.44 28.71
C VAL A 444 29.16 -10.42 27.77
N VAL A 445 27.83 -10.52 27.88
CA VAL A 445 27.03 -11.17 26.84
C VAL A 445 27.07 -10.21 25.65
N PRO A 446 27.58 -10.62 24.48
CA PRO A 446 27.50 -9.76 23.31
C PRO A 446 26.01 -9.48 23.05
N SER A 447 25.66 -8.24 22.72
CA SER A 447 24.29 -7.82 22.35
C SER A 447 24.31 -7.27 20.92
N ALA A 448 23.14 -7.14 20.29
CA ALA A 448 23.04 -6.37 19.06
C ALA A 448 23.51 -4.92 19.31
N THR A 449 24.10 -4.30 18.28
CA THR A 449 24.38 -2.86 18.29
C THR A 449 23.09 -2.12 17.93
N ILE A 450 22.65 -1.22 18.79
CA ILE A 450 21.46 -0.39 18.57
C ILE A 450 21.96 0.99 18.14
N ILE A 451 21.63 1.38 16.92
CA ILE A 451 22.11 2.62 16.29
C ILE A 451 20.93 3.55 16.06
N ALA A 452 21.07 4.80 16.47
CA ALA A 452 20.10 5.85 16.19
C ALA A 452 20.78 7.22 16.07
N HIS A 453 20.05 8.24 15.64
CA HIS A 453 20.55 9.61 15.76
C HIS A 453 20.69 10.00 17.24
N GLU A 454 21.65 10.87 17.59
CA GLU A 454 21.93 11.21 19.01
C GLU A 454 20.73 11.82 19.75
N ASN A 455 19.82 12.47 19.03
CA ASN A 455 18.58 12.98 19.59
C ASN A 455 17.67 11.84 20.08
N VAL A 456 17.63 10.70 19.39
CA VAL A 456 16.87 9.52 19.85
C VAL A 456 17.41 9.04 21.20
N LEU A 457 18.72 8.87 21.34
CA LEU A 457 19.36 8.50 22.61
C LEU A 457 19.05 9.53 23.72
N SER A 458 19.15 10.82 23.40
CA SER A 458 18.86 11.90 24.35
C SER A 458 17.41 11.86 24.84
N ARG A 459 16.46 11.53 23.96
CA ARG A 459 15.04 11.40 24.31
C ARG A 459 14.77 10.14 25.14
N MET A 460 15.33 8.99 24.75
CA MET A 460 15.12 7.73 25.46
C MET A 460 15.75 7.71 26.85
N SER A 461 16.88 8.40 27.04
CA SER A 461 17.61 8.50 28.31
C SER A 461 17.15 9.64 29.21
N ALA A 462 16.28 10.53 28.73
CA ALA A 462 15.78 11.65 29.53
C ALA A 462 14.97 11.13 30.72
N PRO A 463 15.20 11.64 31.95
CA PRO A 463 14.37 11.31 33.10
C PRO A 463 12.94 11.82 32.85
N GLY A 464 11.96 10.92 32.97
CA GLY A 464 10.55 11.21 32.69
C GLY A 464 10.06 12.51 33.33
N THR A 465 9.65 13.48 32.51
CA THR A 465 9.23 14.82 32.97
C THR A 465 7.72 14.91 33.26
N GLN A 466 6.95 13.85 33.03
CA GLN A 466 5.51 13.77 33.32
C GLN A 466 5.16 12.48 34.08
N LYS A 467 4.07 12.56 34.84
CA LYS A 467 3.55 11.52 35.75
C LYS A 467 3.21 10.18 35.06
N ASP A 468 3.18 10.15 33.73
CA ASP A 468 2.81 9.00 32.88
C ASP A 468 3.91 8.55 31.90
N THR A 469 5.12 9.12 31.92
CA THR A 469 6.24 8.68 31.07
C THR A 469 7.39 8.19 31.93
N THR A 470 7.46 6.89 32.23
CA THR A 470 8.70 6.29 32.73
C THR A 470 9.75 6.39 31.63
N ALA A 471 10.98 6.80 31.97
CA ALA A 471 12.11 6.75 31.04
C ALA A 471 12.23 5.33 30.44
N PHE A 472 12.70 5.23 29.20
CA PHE A 472 12.92 3.91 28.60
C PHE A 472 13.88 3.11 29.49
N PRO A 473 13.64 1.81 29.68
CA PRO A 473 14.64 0.93 30.27
C PRO A 473 15.99 1.12 29.59
N SER A 474 17.09 1.18 30.36
CA SER A 474 18.43 1.40 29.80
C SER A 474 18.85 0.32 28.79
N ALA A 475 18.23 -0.86 28.85
CA ALA A 475 18.42 -1.94 27.88
C ALA A 475 17.87 -1.59 26.49
N ASP A 476 16.91 -0.67 26.38
CA ASP A 476 16.32 -0.25 25.11
C ASP A 476 17.09 0.91 24.46
N TRP A 477 18.04 1.53 25.17
CA TRP A 477 18.74 2.71 24.66
C TRP A 477 19.67 2.36 23.48
N PRO A 478 19.85 3.29 22.52
CA PRO A 478 20.90 3.18 21.52
C PRO A 478 22.27 2.96 22.19
N THR A 479 23.01 1.96 21.72
CA THR A 479 24.36 1.65 22.19
C THR A 479 25.44 2.32 21.33
N ASP A 480 25.06 2.81 20.16
CA ASP A 480 25.85 3.65 19.28
C ASP A 480 24.97 4.75 18.67
N SER A 481 25.55 5.90 18.35
CA SER A 481 24.80 7.05 17.86
C SER A 481 25.59 7.87 16.85
N TYR A 482 24.89 8.40 15.85
CA TYR A 482 25.46 9.31 14.85
C TYR A 482 24.86 10.72 14.98
N ARG A 483 25.57 11.72 14.43
CA ARG A 483 25.24 13.16 14.56
C ARG A 483 25.16 13.90 13.23
N ASP A 484 25.75 13.33 12.20
CA ASP A 484 25.83 13.95 10.88
C ASP A 484 24.53 13.74 10.10
N ALA A 485 24.30 14.57 9.08
CA ALA A 485 23.13 14.47 8.21
C ALA A 485 22.98 13.10 7.52
N SER A 486 24.08 12.35 7.38
CA SER A 486 24.05 10.98 6.90
C SER A 486 25.09 10.13 7.61
N TYR A 487 24.78 8.86 7.83
CA TYR A 487 25.67 7.87 8.39
C TYR A 487 25.64 6.61 7.53
N LYS A 488 26.78 5.93 7.40
CA LYS A 488 26.86 4.68 6.64
C LYS A 488 27.46 3.62 7.56
N LEU A 489 26.85 2.44 7.60
CA LEU A 489 27.49 1.31 8.27
C LEU A 489 28.84 1.01 7.62
N SER A 490 29.84 0.78 8.45
CA SER A 490 31.22 0.49 8.01
C SER A 490 31.31 -0.84 7.24
N GLU A 491 30.45 -1.79 7.58
CA GLU A 491 30.35 -3.11 6.96
C GLU A 491 29.13 -3.21 6.05
N PHE A 492 29.24 -4.06 5.03
CA PHE A 492 28.07 -4.57 4.32
C PHE A 492 27.41 -5.64 5.18
N VAL A 493 26.08 -5.62 5.27
CA VAL A 493 25.32 -6.63 6.02
C VAL A 493 24.43 -7.38 5.04
N ASN A 494 24.65 -8.68 4.89
CA ASN A 494 23.91 -9.54 3.96
C ASN A 494 24.01 -9.10 2.48
N GLY A 495 25.09 -8.40 2.11
CA GLY A 495 25.27 -7.82 0.78
C GLY A 495 24.72 -6.40 0.63
N GLU A 496 24.07 -5.86 1.67
CA GLU A 496 23.50 -4.52 1.65
C GLU A 496 24.51 -3.45 2.06
N GLY A 497 24.58 -2.37 1.27
CA GLY A 497 25.18 -1.12 1.69
C GLY A 497 24.12 -0.30 2.43
N ILE A 498 24.23 -0.20 3.75
CA ILE A 498 23.23 0.48 4.58
C ILE A 498 23.62 1.94 4.80
N GLN A 499 22.71 2.85 4.43
CA GLN A 499 22.86 4.28 4.64
C GLN A 499 21.69 4.83 5.46
N LEU A 500 21.99 5.64 6.45
CA LEU A 500 21.06 6.34 7.31
C LEU A 500 21.09 7.82 6.95
N PHE A 501 19.93 8.45 6.84
CA PHE A 501 19.79 9.88 6.60
C PHE A 501 18.98 10.49 7.74
N HIS A 502 19.52 11.53 8.37
CA HIS A 502 18.85 12.24 9.45
C HIS A 502 17.85 13.24 8.89
N GLU A 503 16.60 13.16 9.35
CA GLU A 503 15.53 14.09 9.03
C GLU A 503 15.26 14.99 10.26
N PRO A 504 15.82 16.22 10.29
CA PRO A 504 16.02 16.95 11.55
C PRO A 504 14.76 17.59 12.15
N ALA A 505 13.62 17.54 11.46
CA ALA A 505 12.41 18.26 11.88
C ALA A 505 11.11 17.63 11.36
N ALA A 506 11.10 16.32 11.06
CA ALA A 506 9.94 15.64 10.49
C ALA A 506 8.92 15.28 11.58
N HIS A 507 8.87 14.01 11.96
CA HIS A 507 8.05 13.52 13.07
C HIS A 507 8.58 14.02 14.43
N THR A 508 9.90 14.03 14.60
CA THR A 508 10.67 14.59 15.72
C THR A 508 11.95 15.29 15.21
N ASP A 509 12.89 15.60 16.10
CA ASP A 509 14.24 16.08 15.78
C ASP A 509 15.27 14.95 15.59
N GLY A 510 14.86 13.68 15.75
CA GLY A 510 15.74 12.52 15.72
C GLY A 510 15.46 11.54 14.59
N ASP A 511 14.58 11.88 13.65
CA ASP A 511 14.08 10.90 12.69
C ASP A 511 15.16 10.43 11.72
N THR A 512 15.11 9.16 11.33
CA THR A 512 16.08 8.56 10.41
C THR A 512 15.38 7.76 9.31
N ILE A 513 15.77 8.02 8.06
CA ILE A 513 15.47 7.15 6.91
C ILE A 513 16.61 6.14 6.76
N VAL A 514 16.30 4.86 6.57
CA VAL A 514 17.30 3.81 6.31
C VAL A 514 17.17 3.31 4.88
N PHE A 515 18.26 3.40 4.11
CA PHE A 515 18.32 2.95 2.73
C PHE A 515 19.18 1.68 2.57
N PHE A 516 18.52 0.59 2.16
CA PHE A 516 19.12 -0.67 1.72
C PHE A 516 19.50 -0.55 0.25
N ARG A 517 20.73 -0.12 -0.02
CA ARG A 517 21.11 0.29 -1.38
C ARG A 517 21.17 -0.82 -2.43
N TYR A 518 21.39 -2.07 -2.04
CA TYR A 518 21.50 -3.16 -3.02
C TYR A 518 20.11 -3.71 -3.36
N SER A 519 19.30 -3.95 -2.33
CA SER A 519 17.89 -4.33 -2.53
C SER A 519 17.00 -3.17 -2.97
N ASP A 520 17.50 -1.94 -2.99
CA ASP A 520 16.75 -0.73 -3.36
C ASP A 520 15.45 -0.55 -2.55
N VAL A 521 15.59 -0.58 -1.22
CA VAL A 521 14.48 -0.45 -0.27
C VAL A 521 14.76 0.66 0.73
N ILE A 522 13.77 1.52 0.96
CA ILE A 522 13.83 2.58 1.96
C ILE A 522 12.89 2.23 3.11
N ALA A 523 13.39 2.16 4.34
CA ALA A 523 12.56 2.18 5.54
C ALA A 523 12.43 3.63 6.03
N ALA A 524 11.22 4.16 5.97
CA ALA A 524 10.95 5.59 6.15
C ALA A 524 10.57 5.98 7.59
N GLY A 525 10.32 5.00 8.48
CA GLY A 525 9.73 5.28 9.79
C GLY A 525 8.44 6.09 9.67
N ASP A 526 8.12 6.87 10.70
CA ASP A 526 6.87 7.63 10.77
C ASP A 526 6.79 8.90 9.89
N ILE A 527 7.80 9.11 9.03
CA ILE A 527 7.76 10.11 7.96
C ILE A 527 6.67 9.76 6.95
N LEU A 528 6.51 8.47 6.65
CA LEU A 528 5.47 7.96 5.75
C LEU A 528 4.52 7.04 6.51
N ARG A 529 3.22 7.32 6.36
CA ARG A 529 2.14 6.49 6.88
C ARG A 529 1.04 6.38 5.83
N THR A 530 0.43 5.20 5.68
CA THR A 530 -0.73 5.01 4.79
C THR A 530 -2.04 4.84 5.57
N ASP A 531 -2.01 4.95 6.89
CA ASP A 531 -3.14 4.68 7.78
C ASP A 531 -3.67 5.92 8.51
N GLY A 532 -3.04 7.08 8.30
CA GLY A 532 -3.41 8.33 8.96
C GLY A 532 -2.65 9.56 8.46
N TYR A 533 -3.08 10.72 8.94
CA TYR A 533 -2.34 11.97 8.75
C TYR A 533 -0.95 11.91 9.39
N PRO A 534 0.03 12.70 8.90
CA PRO A 534 1.34 12.73 9.50
C PRO A 534 1.26 13.07 10.99
N VAL A 535 2.02 12.34 11.79
CA VAL A 535 2.22 12.63 13.21
C VAL A 535 3.52 13.42 13.32
N PHE A 536 3.48 14.58 13.96
CA PHE A 536 4.70 15.34 14.26
C PHE A 536 4.55 16.08 15.59
N ASP A 537 5.57 15.96 16.42
CA ASP A 537 5.59 16.56 17.75
C ASP A 537 6.44 17.83 17.77
N ILE A 538 5.77 18.98 17.80
CA ILE A 538 6.40 20.30 17.84
C ILE A 538 7.31 20.47 19.06
N GLN A 539 6.98 19.85 20.21
CA GLN A 539 7.79 19.94 21.42
C GLN A 539 9.05 19.06 21.32
N LYS A 540 9.01 18.00 20.53
CA LYS A 540 10.17 17.17 20.17
C LYS A 540 10.88 17.65 18.90
N GLY A 541 10.54 18.83 18.37
CA GLY A 541 11.22 19.43 17.21
C GLY A 541 10.65 19.06 15.83
N GLY A 542 9.58 18.25 15.78
CA GLY A 542 8.87 17.91 14.55
C GLY A 542 8.05 19.08 13.99
N SER A 543 7.77 19.05 12.69
CA SER A 543 7.04 20.10 12.00
C SER A 543 6.41 19.63 10.69
N LEU A 544 5.33 20.30 10.27
CA LEU A 544 4.66 19.96 9.00
C LEU A 544 5.58 20.19 7.78
N ASN A 545 6.43 21.22 7.82
CA ASN A 545 7.39 21.47 6.76
C ASN A 545 8.52 20.44 6.75
N GLY A 546 9.02 20.02 7.91
CA GLY A 546 10.05 18.99 7.95
C GLY A 546 9.53 17.62 7.50
N VAL A 547 8.24 17.30 7.74
CA VAL A 547 7.61 16.10 7.13
C VAL A 547 7.64 16.22 5.60
N LEU A 548 7.33 17.38 5.04
CA LEU A 548 7.38 17.60 3.59
C LEU A 548 8.80 17.51 3.03
N ASP A 549 9.78 18.09 3.72
CA ASP A 549 11.18 18.04 3.31
C ASP A 549 11.68 16.59 3.30
N ALA A 550 11.33 15.79 4.32
CA ALA A 550 11.68 14.38 4.40
C ALA A 550 10.98 13.54 3.30
N LEU A 551 9.70 13.80 3.01
CA LEU A 551 8.98 13.13 1.91
C LEU A 551 9.59 13.48 0.54
N ASN A 552 10.02 14.73 0.35
CA ASN A 552 10.73 15.12 -0.87
C ASN A 552 12.10 14.43 -0.95
N HIS A 553 12.83 14.31 0.17
CA HIS A 553 14.09 13.59 0.17
C HIS A 553 13.92 12.11 -0.21
N ILE A 554 12.88 11.43 0.27
CA ILE A 554 12.53 10.06 -0.18
C ILE A 554 12.35 10.03 -1.70
N LEU A 555 11.62 10.99 -2.28
CA LEU A 555 11.39 11.07 -3.72
C LEU A 555 12.68 11.40 -4.51
N ASP A 556 13.60 12.18 -3.93
CA ASP A 556 14.87 12.56 -4.56
C ASP A 556 15.84 11.37 -4.67
N ILE A 557 15.78 10.41 -3.75
CA ILE A 557 16.67 9.23 -3.73
C ILE A 557 16.02 7.96 -4.30
N ALA A 558 14.70 7.94 -4.47
CA ALA A 558 13.96 6.80 -5.00
C ALA A 558 13.85 6.84 -6.54
N VAL A 559 13.93 5.67 -7.17
CA VAL A 559 13.88 5.52 -8.62
C VAL A 559 12.68 4.66 -9.02
N PRO A 560 11.70 5.19 -9.79
CA PRO A 560 10.60 4.38 -10.30
C PRO A 560 11.07 3.45 -11.43
N GLU A 561 10.54 2.22 -11.47
CA GLU A 561 10.78 1.30 -12.59
C GLU A 561 10.00 1.72 -13.84
N PHE A 562 8.70 1.96 -13.68
CA PHE A 562 7.83 2.37 -14.78
C PHE A 562 6.86 3.45 -14.31
N ARG A 563 7.12 4.71 -14.68
CA ARG A 563 6.16 5.83 -14.50
C ARG A 563 5.51 5.86 -13.10
N SER A 564 6.30 6.15 -12.07
CA SER A 564 5.85 6.19 -10.67
C SER A 564 5.21 4.88 -10.16
N GLN A 565 5.55 3.73 -10.75
CA GLN A 565 5.18 2.38 -10.30
C GLN A 565 6.45 1.53 -10.17
N GLY A 566 6.53 0.77 -9.08
CA GLY A 566 7.65 -0.14 -8.83
C GLY A 566 9.00 0.59 -8.68
N GLY A 567 10.10 -0.14 -8.86
CA GLY A 567 11.46 0.35 -8.60
C GLY A 567 11.78 0.35 -7.11
N THR A 568 12.25 1.48 -6.58
CA THR A 568 12.55 1.61 -5.16
C THR A 568 11.28 1.40 -4.33
N LEU A 569 11.31 0.43 -3.42
CA LEU A 569 10.21 0.14 -2.50
C LEU A 569 10.38 0.88 -1.18
N ILE A 570 9.28 1.36 -0.60
CA ILE A 570 9.28 2.14 0.63
C ILE A 570 8.44 1.44 1.69
N ILE A 571 9.07 1.07 2.80
CA ILE A 571 8.44 0.54 4.00
C ILE A 571 8.05 1.74 4.89
N PRO A 572 6.75 2.08 5.02
CA PRO A 572 6.32 3.12 5.94
C PRO A 572 6.43 2.65 7.40
N GLY A 573 6.47 3.58 8.34
CA GLY A 573 6.37 3.27 9.77
C GLY A 573 5.07 2.55 10.09
N HIS A 574 3.97 2.94 9.45
CA HIS A 574 2.66 2.29 9.59
C HIS A 574 1.90 2.19 8.27
N GLY A 575 1.25 1.05 8.05
CA GLY A 575 0.44 0.78 6.88
C GLY A 575 1.11 -0.15 5.86
N ARG A 576 0.68 -0.08 4.60
CA ARG A 576 1.04 -1.02 3.54
C ARG A 576 2.35 -0.66 2.84
N LEU A 577 2.97 -1.61 2.15
CA LEU A 577 4.13 -1.33 1.31
C LEU A 577 3.81 -0.32 0.21
N CYS A 578 4.76 0.57 -0.03
CA CYS A 578 4.65 1.69 -0.95
C CYS A 578 5.72 1.68 -2.04
N ASP A 579 5.46 2.43 -3.09
CA ASP A 579 6.46 2.87 -4.07
C ASP A 579 6.43 4.41 -4.19
N THR A 580 7.22 4.96 -5.12
CA THR A 580 7.29 6.41 -5.37
C THR A 580 5.94 7.06 -5.68
N GLY A 581 5.02 6.35 -6.34
CA GLY A 581 3.68 6.87 -6.63
C GLY A 581 2.83 7.05 -5.37
N ASP A 582 2.98 6.17 -4.37
CA ASP A 582 2.31 6.33 -3.08
C ASP A 582 2.90 7.49 -2.28
N VAL A 583 4.23 7.61 -2.26
CA VAL A 583 4.92 8.73 -1.58
C VAL A 583 4.53 10.07 -2.18
N ALA A 584 4.48 10.17 -3.52
CA ALA A 584 4.06 11.38 -4.22
C ALA A 584 2.60 11.77 -3.89
N ASN A 585 1.69 10.80 -3.88
CA ASN A 585 0.30 11.04 -3.50
C ASN A 585 0.19 11.54 -2.04
N TYR A 586 0.93 10.94 -1.12
CA TYR A 586 0.95 11.35 0.29
C TYR A 586 1.56 12.75 0.46
N ARG A 587 2.73 12.99 -0.14
CA ARG A 587 3.41 14.31 -0.18
C ARG A 587 2.48 15.40 -0.70
N ASN A 588 1.75 15.12 -1.78
CA ASN A 588 0.82 16.08 -2.37
C ASN A 588 -0.34 16.40 -1.43
N MET A 589 -0.90 15.40 -0.76
CA MET A 589 -1.89 15.62 0.29
C MET A 589 -1.32 16.52 1.39
N VAL A 590 -0.15 16.22 1.94
CA VAL A 590 0.46 17.02 3.02
C VAL A 590 0.71 18.46 2.59
N ALA A 591 1.20 18.68 1.35
CA ALA A 591 1.48 20.00 0.82
C ALA A 591 0.20 20.83 0.62
N ILE A 592 -0.86 20.21 0.10
CA ILE A 592 -2.18 20.83 -0.04
C ILE A 592 -2.73 21.26 1.32
N LEU A 593 -2.65 20.38 2.33
CA LEU A 593 -3.18 20.69 3.66
C LEU A 593 -2.35 21.78 4.35
N ARG A 594 -1.02 21.77 4.20
CA ARG A 594 -0.14 22.86 4.64
C ARG A 594 -0.59 24.18 4.05
N ASP A 595 -0.73 24.28 2.74
CA ASP A 595 -1.05 25.54 2.06
C ASP A 595 -2.45 26.05 2.39
N ARG A 596 -3.43 25.15 2.49
CA ARG A 596 -4.78 25.50 2.95
C ARG A 596 -4.75 26.09 4.36
N ILE A 597 -4.06 25.46 5.29
CA ILE A 597 -3.99 25.92 6.69
C ILE A 597 -3.18 27.23 6.78
N ASP A 598 -2.04 27.32 6.09
CA ASP A 598 -1.22 28.52 6.02
C ASP A 598 -2.00 29.72 5.47
N ALA A 599 -2.81 29.52 4.42
CA ALA A 599 -3.67 30.56 3.88
C ALA A 599 -4.70 31.07 4.90
N LEU A 600 -5.23 30.20 5.78
CA LEU A 600 -6.15 30.60 6.84
C LEU A 600 -5.42 31.30 8.00
N VAL A 601 -4.22 30.84 8.37
CA VAL A 601 -3.34 31.49 9.36
C VAL A 601 -2.97 32.90 8.92
N LYS A 602 -2.56 33.08 7.66
CA LYS A 602 -2.23 34.39 7.08
C LYS A 602 -3.42 35.35 7.01
N LYS A 603 -4.65 34.84 7.00
CA LYS A 603 -5.89 35.63 7.16
C LYS A 603 -6.18 36.03 8.61
N GLY A 604 -5.33 35.65 9.56
CA GLY A 604 -5.50 35.93 10.99
C GLY A 604 -6.60 35.11 11.65
N MET A 605 -7.02 33.99 11.05
CA MET A 605 -8.05 33.13 11.62
C MET A 605 -7.52 32.41 12.87
N THR A 606 -8.35 32.29 13.90
CA THR A 606 -8.02 31.53 15.12
C THR A 606 -8.05 30.03 14.85
N LEU A 607 -7.43 29.24 15.74
CA LEU A 607 -7.47 27.77 15.65
C LEU A 607 -8.90 27.23 15.50
N GLU A 608 -9.85 27.74 16.30
CA GLU A 608 -11.26 27.33 16.24
C GLU A 608 -11.89 27.66 14.89
N GLN A 609 -11.55 28.81 14.31
CA GLN A 609 -12.03 29.19 12.97
C GLN A 609 -11.40 28.32 11.88
N VAL A 610 -10.13 27.93 12.03
CA VAL A 610 -9.45 27.02 11.11
C VAL A 610 -10.06 25.62 11.17
N LYS A 611 -10.29 25.07 12.37
CA LYS A 611 -11.00 23.79 12.54
C LYS A 611 -12.42 23.85 11.93
N ALA A 612 -13.14 24.95 12.16
CA ALA A 612 -14.48 25.15 11.58
C ALA A 612 -14.49 25.24 10.05
N ALA A 613 -13.39 25.70 9.43
CA ALA A 613 -13.23 25.73 7.98
C ALA A 613 -12.99 24.34 7.36
N LYS A 614 -12.70 23.32 8.20
CA LYS A 614 -12.43 21.92 7.81
C LYS A 614 -11.53 21.78 6.57
N PRO A 615 -10.29 22.31 6.59
CA PRO A 615 -9.40 22.34 5.43
C PRO A 615 -8.99 20.95 4.92
N THR A 616 -9.25 19.89 5.69
CA THR A 616 -8.86 18.50 5.43
C THR A 616 -10.02 17.59 4.99
N PHE A 617 -11.24 18.14 4.86
CA PHE A 617 -12.47 17.34 4.77
C PHE A 617 -12.50 16.33 3.61
N ASP A 618 -11.86 16.65 2.48
CA ASP A 618 -11.73 15.76 1.31
C ASP A 618 -10.83 14.54 1.56
N TYR A 619 -9.99 14.57 2.59
CA TYR A 619 -9.04 13.51 2.96
C TYR A 619 -9.40 12.78 4.26
N ASP A 620 -10.35 13.31 5.05
CA ASP A 620 -10.70 12.76 6.38
C ASP A 620 -11.20 11.32 6.32
N GLY A 621 -11.86 10.90 5.24
CA GLY A 621 -12.30 9.52 5.07
C GLY A 621 -11.15 8.52 4.81
N LEU A 622 -9.97 9.02 4.43
CA LEU A 622 -8.79 8.21 4.13
C LEU A 622 -7.76 8.24 5.26
N TYR A 623 -7.47 9.43 5.80
CA TYR A 623 -6.40 9.66 6.78
C TYR A 623 -6.91 10.17 8.14
N GLY A 624 -8.18 10.54 8.22
CA GLY A 624 -8.76 11.13 9.41
C GLY A 624 -9.21 10.10 10.45
N SER A 625 -9.23 10.54 11.70
CA SER A 625 -9.82 9.79 12.81
C SER A 625 -10.42 10.75 13.82
N THR A 626 -11.54 10.35 14.44
CA THR A 626 -12.18 11.09 15.54
C THR A 626 -11.84 10.51 16.91
N THR A 627 -11.12 9.38 16.96
CA THR A 627 -10.72 8.69 18.20
C THR A 627 -9.27 8.20 18.12
N GLY A 628 -8.73 7.74 19.24
CA GLY A 628 -7.36 7.22 19.32
C GLY A 628 -6.32 8.29 19.65
N PRO A 629 -5.02 7.93 19.58
CA PRO A 629 -3.92 8.79 20.04
C PRO A 629 -3.63 9.96 19.09
N TRP A 630 -4.12 9.92 17.85
CA TRP A 630 -3.96 10.97 16.85
C TRP A 630 -5.27 11.14 16.09
N THR A 631 -5.85 12.34 16.17
CA THR A 631 -7.14 12.66 15.54
C THR A 631 -6.98 13.75 14.48
N THR A 632 -7.96 13.89 13.59
CA THR A 632 -8.00 14.97 12.60
C THR A 632 -7.86 16.35 13.25
N ASP A 633 -8.56 16.59 14.37
CA ASP A 633 -8.49 17.86 15.08
C ASP A 633 -7.10 18.13 15.67
N MET A 634 -6.42 17.07 16.14
CA MET A 634 -5.04 17.18 16.64
C MET A 634 -4.07 17.49 15.51
N PHE A 635 -4.23 16.85 14.35
CA PHE A 635 -3.43 17.15 13.16
C PHE A 635 -3.61 18.61 12.71
N VAL A 636 -4.85 19.09 12.57
CA VAL A 636 -5.15 20.47 12.18
C VAL A 636 -4.56 21.46 13.20
N GLU A 637 -4.65 21.14 14.48
CA GLU A 637 -4.07 21.96 15.55
C GLU A 637 -2.55 21.99 15.53
N ALA A 638 -1.90 20.85 15.34
CA ALA A 638 -0.45 20.76 15.21
C ALA A 638 0.03 21.54 13.97
N ALA A 639 -0.63 21.38 12.83
CA ALA A 639 -0.34 22.12 11.61
C ALA A 639 -0.48 23.64 11.81
N TYR A 640 -1.60 24.08 12.41
CA TYR A 640 -1.84 25.49 12.72
C TYR A 640 -0.74 26.07 13.63
N LYS A 641 -0.36 25.36 14.69
CA LYS A 641 0.69 25.79 15.62
C LYS A 641 2.06 25.85 14.94
N SER A 642 2.40 24.83 14.14
CA SER A 642 3.64 24.74 13.39
C SER A 642 3.80 25.93 12.44
N LEU A 643 2.75 26.27 11.69
CA LEU A 643 2.75 27.38 10.72
C LEU A 643 2.64 28.77 11.38
N SER A 644 1.90 28.89 12.49
CA SER A 644 1.81 30.15 13.23
C SER A 644 3.14 30.57 13.87
N ALA A 645 3.99 29.60 14.24
CA ALA A 645 5.31 29.88 14.79
C ALA A 645 6.27 30.47 13.75
N SER A 646 6.13 30.10 12.47
CA SER A 646 6.92 30.69 11.38
C SER A 646 6.52 32.11 11.02
N VAL A 647 5.25 32.52 11.23
CA VAL A 647 4.78 33.89 10.94
C VAL A 647 5.28 34.91 11.98
N LYS A 648 5.66 34.44 13.18
CA LYS A 648 6.16 35.30 14.27
C LYS A 648 7.69 35.52 14.25
N ARG A 649 8.42 34.83 13.38
CA ARG A 649 9.83 35.07 13.10
C ARG A 649 9.94 35.91 11.84
#